data_AF-A0A2E7A3F0-F1
#
_entry.id   AF-A0A2E7A3F0-F1
#
_cell.length_a   1.000
_cell.length_b   1.000
_cell.length_c   1.000
_cell.angle_alpha   90.00
_cell.angle_beta   90.00
_cell.angle_gamma   90.00
#
_symmetry.space_group_name_H-M   'P 1'
#
loop_
_entity.id
_entity.type
_entity.pdbx_description
1 polymer ?
#
loop_
_entity_poly.entity_id
_entity_poly.type
_entity_poly.pdbx_seq_one_letter_code
_entity_poly.pdbx_strand_id
1 'polypeptide(L)'
;MGDLLGLDYEIVGVNHITGANAPVGDHYTVDIFAVVEAGDRLDAVAGDDNVDKVVSALPNGSFWQSSYGGNDSTYINPDLFNVFPSVEFDSFVTIGLLDQNGNAMSTQGIDFSQFEVGGDIFADNGAWYVTPADPQGESEAFTGTDCSDGFAVRVARLTVNGLGTSVHLEALFQGKDSGGVTWTTNGSIDVNYAPIVDCNGNGVADDCDIANGDSSDANENEIPDECETIDCNNNGINDADDIADGTSTDCNGNNVPDECDIADGTSTDCNGNGLPDECESDCNGNNIPDECDIADGTSEDCNGNEVPDECDPDEDGDGLADGCYHNYFNLNTWHHYDTFAEAIIHAHDGDTIHGLAEAVNQEPSLDFNGKCIHFSVVEGTLQSPAWSTTTLSGCATVFNVKDFFGPVRSGVSGTSRLVGWDSGSEEGDDEDEDGIPDNCITFSDITVRQGATLEVDHPLHSYVTGTTILRHDSVLSHHGSTDLHGWRFLTQHCHMGPNSTIEGGVRLQLNGTGDGGGTLNAQGHLIGDTDNQHRMNVINDLVQIGHLRNAASGIITIHRGTFHLVGDLDDFGTIHGDIDTGPGDGLLGGDETQPGDGFSVNGSYTAGPDASLTMPHEFWAIRIGGHVNLEINDPGTFHMSLAELHATGRADGVQDIEVMGTNLGNTEDGLEQGAAGNFPLGTLRIDASSSARLVDVHDNDSLGQDAGEAFYCDTLVVDGYLDTNGFKVYANNVVINGKVSDVLDVIIINPPVLGDLNGDSLVDVLDLLVVIAEWGSCPGECGAADLNGDGVVDVLDLLIILQEWS
;
A
#
# COMPACT_ATOMS: atom_id res chain seq x y z
N MET A 1 5.99 -101.74 19.28
CA MET A 1 7.43 -101.63 18.97
C MET A 1 7.50 -100.59 17.87
N GLY A 2 7.81 -99.33 18.14
CA GLY A 2 7.56 -98.55 19.36
C GLY A 2 6.67 -97.39 18.93
N ASP A 3 5.77 -96.95 19.80
CA ASP A 3 4.65 -96.08 19.41
C ASP A 3 5.04 -94.58 19.48
N LEU A 4 6.35 -94.31 19.50
CA LEU A 4 6.96 -93.02 19.24
C LEU A 4 7.49 -93.05 17.81
N LEU A 5 6.98 -92.15 16.96
CA LEU A 5 7.38 -92.04 15.55
C LEU A 5 8.69 -91.26 15.41
N GLY A 6 8.95 -90.35 16.35
CA GLY A 6 10.16 -89.54 16.40
C GLY A 6 10.00 -88.39 17.39
N LEU A 7 11.00 -87.51 17.40
CA LEU A 7 10.89 -86.19 18.00
C LEU A 7 10.90 -85.17 16.87
N ASP A 8 10.19 -84.07 17.07
CA ASP A 8 10.19 -82.92 16.17
C ASP A 8 10.18 -81.63 17.00
N TYR A 9 10.29 -80.48 16.35
CA TYR A 9 10.37 -79.19 17.02
C TYR A 9 9.65 -78.09 16.24
N GLU A 10 9.37 -76.99 16.94
CA GLU A 10 8.81 -75.77 16.38
C GLU A 10 9.61 -74.59 16.91
N ILE A 11 10.08 -73.71 16.03
CA ILE A 11 10.73 -72.47 16.45
C ILE A 11 9.64 -71.46 16.78
N VAL A 12 9.47 -71.17 18.07
CA VAL A 12 8.46 -70.21 18.56
C VAL A 12 8.81 -68.78 18.13
N GLY A 13 10.12 -68.50 18.03
CA GLY A 13 10.62 -67.25 17.44
C GLY A 13 11.95 -66.79 18.03
N VAL A 14 12.37 -65.59 17.64
CA VAL A 14 13.65 -64.98 18.04
C VAL A 14 13.45 -63.74 18.87
N ASN A 15 14.37 -63.52 19.81
CA ASN A 15 14.49 -62.29 20.57
C ASN A 15 13.22 -61.86 21.33
N HIS A 16 12.35 -62.80 21.69
CA HIS A 16 11.13 -62.54 22.46
C HIS A 16 11.42 -62.02 23.88
N ILE A 17 12.60 -62.32 24.44
CA ILE A 17 13.02 -61.77 25.73
C ILE A 17 13.62 -60.39 25.47
N THR A 18 12.88 -59.36 25.84
CA THR A 18 13.27 -57.96 25.68
C THR A 18 13.46 -57.26 27.03
N GLY A 19 14.18 -56.14 27.03
CA GLY A 19 14.40 -55.31 28.22
C GLY A 19 15.72 -55.56 28.96
N ALA A 20 15.89 -54.90 30.11
CA ALA A 20 17.18 -54.82 30.82
C ALA A 20 17.73 -56.17 31.34
N ASN A 21 16.88 -57.19 31.40
CA ASN A 21 17.23 -58.55 31.85
C ASN A 21 17.30 -59.57 30.70
N ALA A 22 17.19 -59.10 29.44
CA ALA A 22 17.34 -59.96 28.29
C ALA A 22 18.76 -60.55 28.19
N PRO A 23 18.90 -61.76 27.62
CA PRO A 23 20.22 -62.30 27.30
C PRO A 23 21.01 -61.33 26.41
N VAL A 24 22.33 -61.32 26.58
CA VAL A 24 23.21 -60.52 25.73
C VAL A 24 23.40 -61.25 24.40
N GLY A 25 22.87 -60.66 23.33
CA GLY A 25 22.93 -61.20 21.98
C GLY A 25 21.63 -61.89 21.55
N ASP A 26 21.62 -62.37 20.31
CA ASP A 26 20.44 -63.01 19.74
C ASP A 26 20.15 -64.34 20.43
N HIS A 27 18.88 -64.66 20.62
CA HIS A 27 18.40 -65.90 21.21
C HIS A 27 17.14 -66.36 20.51
N TYR A 28 16.84 -67.64 20.60
CA TYR A 28 15.64 -68.22 20.01
C TYR A 28 14.94 -69.14 21.01
N THR A 29 13.63 -69.24 20.89
CA THR A 29 12.77 -70.13 21.68
C THR A 29 12.30 -71.28 20.79
N VAL A 30 12.37 -72.51 21.31
CA VAL A 30 11.94 -73.72 20.62
C VAL A 30 11.03 -74.55 21.51
N ASP A 31 9.95 -75.06 20.93
CA ASP A 31 9.16 -76.14 21.50
C ASP A 31 9.60 -77.48 20.91
N ILE A 32 9.81 -78.49 21.77
CA ILE A 32 10.16 -79.85 21.35
C ILE A 32 8.96 -80.75 21.59
N PHE A 33 8.66 -81.60 20.62
CA PHE A 33 7.50 -82.49 20.63
C PHE A 33 7.92 -83.96 20.47
N ALA A 34 7.16 -84.84 21.14
CA ALA A 34 7.18 -86.27 20.91
C ALA A 34 6.06 -86.64 19.93
N VAL A 35 6.42 -87.08 18.72
CA VAL A 35 5.47 -87.43 17.66
C VAL A 35 5.01 -88.87 17.86
N VAL A 36 3.70 -89.07 17.91
CA VAL A 36 3.04 -90.34 18.22
C VAL A 36 1.93 -90.65 17.21
N GLU A 37 1.38 -91.87 17.24
CA GLU A 37 0.23 -92.20 16.39
C GLU A 37 -1.06 -91.51 16.89
N ALA A 38 -2.03 -91.36 16.00
CA ALA A 38 -3.31 -90.72 16.32
C ALA A 38 -4.03 -91.44 17.49
N GLY A 39 -4.27 -90.70 18.58
CA GLY A 39 -4.94 -91.23 19.78
C GLY A 39 -4.01 -91.90 20.79
N ASP A 40 -2.69 -91.85 20.56
CA ASP A 40 -1.69 -92.23 21.55
C ASP A 40 -1.39 -91.04 22.48
N ARG A 41 -0.78 -91.35 23.63
CA ARG A 41 -0.44 -90.35 24.66
C ARG A 41 0.96 -90.55 25.20
N LEU A 42 1.55 -89.48 25.72
CA LEU A 42 2.81 -89.49 26.46
C LEU A 42 2.53 -89.33 27.96
N ASP A 43 3.11 -90.21 28.77
CA ASP A 43 2.92 -90.21 30.23
C ASP A 43 4.19 -89.80 30.98
N ALA A 44 5.38 -90.11 30.47
CA ALA A 44 6.63 -89.82 31.16
C ALA A 44 7.82 -89.64 30.21
N VAL A 45 8.74 -88.77 30.62
CA VAL A 45 10.08 -88.64 30.03
C VAL A 45 11.11 -88.94 31.13
N ALA A 46 11.86 -90.02 30.93
CA ALA A 46 12.72 -90.65 31.93
C ALA A 46 14.15 -90.86 31.43
N GLY A 47 15.07 -91.10 32.37
CA GLY A 47 16.39 -91.68 32.11
C GLY A 47 16.48 -93.04 32.77
N ASP A 48 17.33 -93.93 32.25
CA ASP A 48 17.61 -95.25 32.84
C ASP A 48 19.10 -95.60 32.77
N ASP A 49 19.49 -96.78 33.28
CA ASP A 49 20.88 -97.23 33.30
C ASP A 49 21.53 -97.36 31.89
N ASN A 50 20.75 -97.27 30.81
CA ASN A 50 21.20 -97.43 29.42
C ASN A 50 21.09 -96.15 28.59
N VAL A 51 20.24 -95.20 28.98
CA VAL A 51 19.98 -93.93 28.28
C VAL A 51 19.96 -92.82 29.32
N ASP A 52 20.99 -91.98 29.26
CA ASP A 52 21.02 -90.77 30.05
C ASP A 52 19.92 -89.82 29.57
N LYS A 53 19.23 -89.18 30.50
CA LYS A 53 18.34 -88.07 30.15
C LYS A 53 19.15 -86.80 30.05
N VAL A 54 19.22 -86.25 28.85
CA VAL A 54 20.03 -85.07 28.52
C VAL A 54 19.13 -84.02 27.88
N VAL A 55 19.20 -82.79 28.40
CA VAL A 55 18.74 -81.58 27.71
C VAL A 55 19.90 -80.60 27.79
N SER A 56 20.53 -80.29 26.66
CA SER A 56 21.77 -79.49 26.65
C SER A 56 21.81 -78.47 25.53
N ALA A 57 22.53 -77.37 25.78
CA ALA A 57 22.78 -76.31 24.80
C ALA A 57 24.25 -76.38 24.31
N LEU A 58 24.46 -76.92 23.11
CA LEU A 58 25.79 -77.23 22.58
C LEU A 58 26.25 -76.23 21.50
N PRO A 59 27.56 -76.04 21.27
CA PRO A 59 28.69 -76.62 22.02
C PRO A 59 29.13 -75.80 23.25
N ASN A 60 28.67 -74.56 23.42
CA ASN A 60 28.92 -73.71 24.60
C ASN A 60 27.72 -72.79 24.89
N GLY A 61 26.50 -73.31 24.69
CA GLY A 61 25.27 -72.58 24.88
C GLY A 61 24.87 -72.41 26.34
N SER A 62 23.82 -71.65 26.56
CA SER A 62 23.13 -71.59 27.85
C SER A 62 21.64 -71.41 27.62
N PHE A 63 20.82 -72.04 28.45
CA PHE A 63 19.39 -71.78 28.50
C PHE A 63 19.12 -70.46 29.23
N TRP A 64 18.11 -69.73 28.79
CA TRP A 64 17.61 -68.59 29.54
C TRP A 64 16.68 -69.06 30.65
N GLN A 65 16.81 -68.44 31.83
CA GLN A 65 16.03 -68.73 33.03
C GLN A 65 15.46 -67.45 33.62
N SER A 66 14.16 -67.44 33.88
CA SER A 66 13.46 -66.33 34.52
C SER A 66 13.56 -66.38 36.03
N SER A 67 13.74 -65.23 36.68
CA SER A 67 13.63 -65.15 38.15
C SER A 67 12.21 -65.38 38.69
N TYR A 68 11.21 -65.41 37.81
CA TYR A 68 9.80 -65.57 38.14
C TYR A 68 9.17 -66.83 37.52
N GLY A 69 9.97 -67.67 36.84
CA GLY A 69 9.55 -68.98 36.33
C GLY A 69 10.22 -70.12 37.10
N GLY A 70 10.59 -71.19 36.38
CA GLY A 70 11.21 -72.37 36.99
C GLY A 70 11.35 -73.55 36.01
N ASN A 71 11.84 -74.67 36.53
CA ASN A 71 12.33 -75.82 35.75
C ASN A 71 11.27 -76.58 34.95
N ASP A 72 10.01 -76.48 35.31
CA ASP A 72 8.90 -77.18 34.64
C ASP A 72 7.67 -76.27 34.49
N SER A 73 6.76 -76.67 33.61
CA SER A 73 5.57 -75.89 33.26
C SER A 73 4.66 -75.57 34.45
N THR A 74 4.77 -76.26 35.59
CA THR A 74 3.97 -75.95 36.79
C THR A 74 4.40 -74.65 37.49
N TYR A 75 5.56 -74.10 37.16
CA TYR A 75 6.08 -72.83 37.69
C TYR A 75 5.77 -71.62 36.79
N ILE A 76 5.23 -71.85 35.59
CA ILE A 76 4.94 -70.80 34.61
C ILE A 76 3.57 -70.22 34.90
N ASN A 77 3.54 -69.00 35.44
CA ASN A 77 2.31 -68.30 35.81
C ASN A 77 1.91 -67.28 34.73
N PRO A 78 0.83 -67.53 33.96
CA PRO A 78 0.42 -66.64 32.88
C PRO A 78 -0.09 -65.28 33.37
N ASP A 79 -0.54 -65.17 34.62
CA ASP A 79 -0.92 -63.88 35.22
C ASP A 79 0.27 -62.90 35.29
N LEU A 80 1.51 -63.40 35.20
CA LEU A 80 2.72 -62.58 35.21
C LEU A 80 3.12 -62.06 33.84
N PHE A 81 2.59 -62.58 32.73
CA PHE A 81 3.05 -62.23 31.37
C PHE A 81 2.86 -60.74 31.05
N ASN A 82 1.79 -60.13 31.57
CA ASN A 82 1.56 -58.68 31.40
C ASN A 82 2.63 -57.80 32.07
N VAL A 83 3.23 -58.27 33.16
CA VAL A 83 4.21 -57.48 33.95
C VAL A 83 5.64 -57.91 33.64
N PHE A 84 5.84 -59.19 33.34
CA PHE A 84 7.10 -59.83 33.00
C PHE A 84 6.89 -60.74 31.77
N PRO A 85 6.81 -60.17 30.55
CA PRO A 85 6.55 -60.94 29.33
C PRO A 85 7.55 -62.07 29.10
N SER A 86 8.79 -61.88 29.55
CA SER A 86 9.84 -62.88 29.43
C SER A 86 9.52 -64.22 30.11
N VAL A 87 8.63 -64.25 31.12
CA VAL A 87 8.24 -65.49 31.83
C VAL A 87 7.60 -66.51 30.88
N GLU A 88 6.92 -66.07 29.83
CA GLU A 88 6.31 -66.95 28.81
C GLU A 88 7.35 -67.74 28.01
N PHE A 89 8.55 -67.18 27.87
CA PHE A 89 9.66 -67.72 27.09
C PHE A 89 10.75 -68.29 28.01
N ASP A 90 10.38 -68.70 29.22
CA ASP A 90 11.30 -69.39 30.13
C ASP A 90 11.68 -70.77 29.61
N SER A 91 12.85 -71.27 30.00
CA SER A 91 13.26 -72.63 29.64
C SER A 91 12.74 -73.62 30.67
N PHE A 92 11.82 -74.48 30.26
CA PHE A 92 11.19 -75.46 31.14
C PHE A 92 10.84 -76.75 30.40
N VAL A 93 10.79 -77.86 31.13
CA VAL A 93 10.30 -79.14 30.61
C VAL A 93 8.81 -79.29 30.86
N THR A 94 8.13 -80.06 30.02
CA THR A 94 6.68 -80.27 30.15
C THR A 94 6.21 -81.65 29.67
N ILE A 95 4.92 -81.93 29.86
CA ILE A 95 4.12 -82.88 29.08
C ILE A 95 2.81 -82.17 28.74
N GLY A 96 2.68 -81.73 27.48
CA GLY A 96 1.52 -81.08 26.89
C GLY A 96 1.42 -79.57 27.18
N LEU A 97 1.10 -79.20 28.43
CA LEU A 97 0.74 -77.82 28.79
C LEU A 97 1.95 -76.89 28.94
N LEU A 98 1.79 -75.60 28.64
CA LEU A 98 2.86 -74.59 28.77
C LEU A 98 2.87 -73.86 30.12
N ASP A 99 1.80 -73.97 30.91
CA ASP A 99 1.63 -73.17 32.11
C ASP A 99 1.09 -73.99 33.31
N GLN A 100 0.95 -73.33 34.45
CA GLN A 100 0.48 -73.95 35.70
C GLN A 100 -1.04 -74.27 35.71
N ASN A 101 -1.83 -73.78 34.75
CA ASN A 101 -3.28 -73.88 34.79
C ASN A 101 -3.76 -75.27 34.40
N GLY A 102 -4.29 -76.02 35.38
CA GLY A 102 -4.77 -77.38 35.15
C GLY A 102 -3.65 -78.40 34.93
N ASN A 103 -2.40 -78.01 35.19
CA ASN A 103 -1.22 -78.83 35.00
C ASN A 103 -0.97 -79.73 36.23
N ALA A 104 -0.96 -81.04 36.00
CA ALA A 104 -0.80 -82.07 37.01
C ALA A 104 0.57 -82.78 36.95
N MET A 105 1.52 -82.21 36.21
CA MET A 105 2.86 -82.75 36.04
C MET A 105 3.60 -82.88 37.37
N SER A 106 4.41 -83.93 37.48
CA SER A 106 5.25 -84.19 38.65
C SER A 106 6.66 -84.56 38.23
N THR A 107 7.66 -84.14 39.00
CA THR A 107 9.07 -84.46 38.79
C THR A 107 9.61 -85.30 39.95
N GLN A 108 10.42 -86.31 39.64
CA GLN A 108 11.04 -87.17 40.66
C GLN A 108 12.43 -87.62 40.23
N GLY A 109 13.43 -87.37 41.09
CA GLY A 109 14.78 -87.90 40.92
C GLY A 109 15.68 -87.09 39.97
N ILE A 110 15.32 -85.84 39.65
CA ILE A 110 16.09 -84.95 38.77
C ILE A 110 16.61 -83.76 39.57
N ASP A 111 17.88 -83.40 39.39
CA ASP A 111 18.47 -82.18 39.95
C ASP A 111 18.50 -81.07 38.88
N PHE A 112 17.61 -80.09 39.04
CA PHE A 112 17.50 -78.95 38.12
C PHE A 112 18.41 -77.77 38.52
N SER A 113 19.25 -77.89 39.55
CA SER A 113 20.03 -76.76 40.06
C SER A 113 20.99 -76.13 39.04
N GLN A 114 21.51 -76.91 38.08
CA GLN A 114 22.29 -76.37 36.96
C GLN A 114 21.39 -75.74 35.90
N PHE A 115 20.25 -76.36 35.60
CA PHE A 115 19.29 -75.87 34.62
C PHE A 115 18.71 -74.50 34.98
N GLU A 116 18.36 -74.32 36.26
CA GLU A 116 17.85 -73.06 36.85
C GLU A 116 18.84 -71.89 36.83
N VAL A 117 20.12 -72.15 36.53
CA VAL A 117 21.14 -71.11 36.30
C VAL A 117 21.60 -71.07 34.84
N GLY A 118 20.84 -71.67 33.93
CA GLY A 118 21.06 -71.68 32.48
C GLY A 118 21.96 -72.80 31.96
N GLY A 119 22.28 -73.80 32.77
CA GLY A 119 23.07 -74.98 32.38
C GLY A 119 22.21 -76.15 31.88
N ASP A 120 22.84 -77.30 31.65
CA ASP A 120 22.16 -78.48 31.10
C ASP A 120 21.39 -79.29 32.16
N ILE A 121 20.44 -80.11 31.72
CA ILE A 121 19.84 -81.19 32.51
C ILE A 121 20.57 -82.48 32.17
N PHE A 122 21.11 -83.15 33.19
CA PHE A 122 21.68 -84.49 33.08
C PHE A 122 21.18 -85.36 34.23
N ALA A 123 20.51 -86.48 33.92
CA ALA A 123 20.05 -87.43 34.93
C ALA A 123 20.14 -88.89 34.43
N ASP A 124 20.86 -89.73 35.18
CA ASP A 124 21.00 -91.18 34.95
C ASP A 124 19.83 -92.00 35.52
N ASN A 125 19.01 -91.38 36.40
CA ASN A 125 17.74 -91.90 36.87
C ASN A 125 16.78 -90.72 37.17
N GLY A 126 15.48 -90.95 37.04
CA GLY A 126 14.44 -89.94 37.34
C GLY A 126 13.52 -89.65 36.17
N ALA A 127 12.33 -89.11 36.45
CA ALA A 127 11.28 -88.85 35.47
C ALA A 127 10.54 -87.55 35.78
N TRP A 128 10.13 -86.85 34.73
CA TRP A 128 8.97 -85.99 34.81
C TRP A 128 7.80 -86.68 34.10
N TYR A 129 6.65 -86.67 34.75
CA TYR A 129 5.54 -87.53 34.35
C TYR A 129 4.18 -86.94 34.72
N VAL A 130 3.17 -87.45 34.04
CA VAL A 130 1.75 -87.26 34.33
C VAL A 130 1.13 -88.64 34.53
N THR A 131 -0.08 -88.68 35.10
CA THR A 131 -0.81 -89.95 35.22
C THR A 131 -1.68 -90.17 33.99
N PRO A 132 -2.03 -91.43 33.66
CA PRO A 132 -2.98 -91.74 32.58
C PRO A 132 -4.38 -91.13 32.73
N ALA A 133 -4.70 -90.48 33.85
CA ALA A 133 -5.96 -89.76 34.06
C ALA A 133 -5.86 -88.29 33.65
N ASP A 134 -4.65 -87.77 33.46
CA ASP A 134 -4.40 -86.37 33.13
C ASP A 134 -4.49 -86.18 31.61
N PRO A 135 -5.38 -85.31 31.11
CA PRO A 135 -5.57 -85.09 29.67
C PRO A 135 -4.37 -84.47 28.97
N GLN A 136 -3.48 -83.77 29.69
CA GLN A 136 -2.31 -83.12 29.10
C GLN A 136 -1.30 -84.09 28.46
N GLY A 137 -1.41 -85.39 28.73
CA GLY A 137 -0.60 -86.40 28.06
C GLY A 137 -1.11 -86.79 26.67
N GLU A 138 -2.37 -86.48 26.34
CA GLU A 138 -2.97 -86.82 25.03
C GLU A 138 -2.30 -86.01 23.91
N SER A 139 -2.09 -86.64 22.75
CA SER A 139 -1.50 -85.99 21.58
C SER A 139 -2.45 -84.97 20.94
N GLU A 140 -1.91 -83.85 20.47
CA GLU A 140 -2.63 -82.83 19.71
C GLU A 140 -2.17 -82.84 18.23
N ALA A 141 -2.95 -82.25 17.34
CA ALA A 141 -2.57 -82.14 15.93
C ALA A 141 -1.31 -81.28 15.79
N PHE A 142 -0.39 -81.71 14.95
CA PHE A 142 0.93 -81.10 14.78
C PHE A 142 1.38 -81.27 13.34
N THR A 143 1.94 -80.23 12.74
CA THR A 143 2.58 -80.29 11.42
C THR A 143 4.09 -80.26 11.63
N GLY A 144 4.76 -81.33 11.19
CA GLY A 144 6.19 -81.49 11.38
C GLY A 144 7.04 -80.57 10.53
N THR A 145 8.34 -80.51 10.85
CA THR A 145 9.32 -79.72 10.09
C THR A 145 9.56 -80.24 8.67
N ASP A 146 9.04 -81.42 8.35
CA ASP A 146 8.98 -81.99 7.00
C ASP A 146 7.62 -81.78 6.30
N CYS A 147 6.80 -80.89 6.85
CA CYS A 147 5.43 -80.57 6.46
C CYS A 147 4.44 -81.74 6.58
N SER A 148 4.80 -82.81 7.30
CA SER A 148 3.88 -83.93 7.52
C SER A 148 2.91 -83.65 8.67
N ASP A 149 1.61 -83.76 8.39
CA ASP A 149 0.60 -83.70 9.44
C ASP A 149 0.59 -84.98 10.29
N GLY A 150 0.57 -84.80 11.60
CA GLY A 150 0.61 -85.86 12.58
C GLY A 150 0.01 -85.46 13.92
N PHE A 151 0.37 -86.23 14.95
CA PHE A 151 -0.05 -86.00 16.32
C PHE A 151 1.17 -86.00 17.23
N ALA A 152 1.26 -85.03 18.13
CA ALA A 152 2.42 -84.89 18.99
C ALA A 152 2.06 -84.37 20.39
N VAL A 153 2.95 -84.60 21.35
CA VAL A 153 2.85 -84.07 22.71
C VAL A 153 4.09 -83.22 22.99
N ARG A 154 3.89 -81.96 23.41
CA ARG A 154 5.01 -81.08 23.77
C ARG A 154 5.74 -81.60 25.00
N VAL A 155 7.07 -81.62 24.96
CA VAL A 155 7.93 -82.14 26.04
C VAL A 155 8.88 -81.11 26.64
N ALA A 156 9.12 -80.00 25.95
CA ALA A 156 9.88 -78.87 26.49
C ALA A 156 9.58 -77.58 25.70
N ARG A 157 9.74 -76.44 26.38
CA ARG A 157 9.94 -75.12 25.77
C ARG A 157 11.29 -74.62 26.24
N LEU A 158 12.19 -74.29 25.34
CA LEU A 158 13.58 -73.95 25.68
C LEU A 158 13.99 -72.69 24.95
N THR A 159 14.49 -71.70 25.69
CA THR A 159 15.06 -70.49 25.11
C THR A 159 16.57 -70.54 25.23
N VAL A 160 17.26 -70.43 24.10
CA VAL A 160 18.70 -70.65 24.01
C VAL A 160 19.42 -69.41 23.53
N ASN A 161 20.50 -69.08 24.23
CA ASN A 161 21.32 -67.93 23.90
C ASN A 161 22.25 -68.24 22.73
N GLY A 162 22.16 -67.43 21.68
CA GLY A 162 22.90 -67.54 20.42
C GLY A 162 22.17 -68.35 19.35
N LEU A 163 21.94 -67.75 18.18
CA LEU A 163 21.37 -68.43 17.00
C LEU A 163 22.28 -69.53 16.42
N GLY A 164 23.54 -69.58 16.82
CA GLY A 164 24.48 -70.65 16.44
C GLY A 164 24.57 -71.79 17.45
N THR A 165 23.77 -71.76 18.50
CA THR A 165 23.72 -72.79 19.55
C THR A 165 22.63 -73.80 19.20
N SER A 166 22.90 -75.09 19.41
CA SER A 166 21.93 -76.17 19.17
C SER A 166 21.35 -76.70 20.49
N VAL A 167 20.09 -77.11 20.47
CA VAL A 167 19.46 -77.84 21.58
C VAL A 167 19.54 -79.33 21.31
N HIS A 168 20.17 -80.07 22.21
CA HIS A 168 20.17 -81.52 22.18
C HIS A 168 19.25 -82.06 23.28
N LEU A 169 18.27 -82.90 22.91
CA LEU A 169 17.43 -83.64 23.84
C LEU A 169 17.55 -85.13 23.55
N GLU A 170 17.88 -85.92 24.58
CA GLU A 170 17.87 -87.38 24.55
C GLU A 170 17.20 -87.91 25.82
N ALA A 171 16.23 -88.83 25.67
CA ALA A 171 15.52 -89.43 26.79
C ALA A 171 14.81 -90.74 26.44
N LEU A 172 14.36 -91.44 27.48
CA LEU A 172 13.39 -92.53 27.41
C LEU A 172 11.97 -91.97 27.50
N PHE A 173 11.16 -92.17 26.46
CA PHE A 173 9.76 -91.76 26.43
C PHE A 173 8.86 -92.95 26.73
N GLN A 174 7.87 -92.74 27.60
CA GLN A 174 6.89 -93.76 27.95
C GLN A 174 5.47 -93.19 27.83
N GLY A 175 4.58 -93.96 27.24
CA GLY A 175 3.19 -93.57 27.05
C GLY A 175 2.26 -94.75 26.93
N LYS A 176 1.07 -94.50 26.38
CA LYS A 176 0.09 -95.53 26.03
C LYS A 176 -0.41 -95.35 24.62
N ASP A 177 -0.61 -96.48 23.94
CA ASP A 177 -1.28 -96.49 22.63
C ASP A 177 -2.79 -96.21 22.79
N SER A 178 -3.48 -95.97 21.68
CA SER A 178 -4.94 -95.82 21.61
C SER A 178 -5.74 -97.02 22.19
N GLY A 179 -5.09 -98.17 22.37
CA GLY A 179 -5.61 -99.36 23.04
C GLY A 179 -5.35 -99.42 24.54
N GLY A 180 -4.60 -98.48 25.10
CA GLY A 180 -4.21 -98.38 26.52
C GLY A 180 -2.97 -99.20 26.91
N VAL A 181 -2.27 -99.81 25.94
CA VAL A 181 -1.05 -100.61 26.15
C VAL A 181 0.13 -99.67 26.34
N THR A 182 0.96 -99.93 27.36
CA THR A 182 2.13 -99.10 27.62
C THR A 182 3.25 -99.38 26.62
N TRP A 183 3.80 -98.30 26.07
CA TRP A 183 4.99 -98.32 25.22
C TRP A 183 6.14 -97.56 25.87
N THR A 184 7.36 -97.91 25.46
CA THR A 184 8.58 -97.27 25.93
C THR A 184 9.62 -97.29 24.82
N THR A 185 10.12 -96.13 24.44
CA THR A 185 11.02 -95.94 23.29
C THR A 185 11.99 -94.80 23.58
N ASN A 186 13.23 -94.91 23.12
CA ASN A 186 14.21 -93.82 23.22
C ASN A 186 14.01 -92.83 22.08
N GLY A 187 14.14 -91.54 22.37
CA GLY A 187 14.13 -90.48 21.37
C GLY A 187 15.34 -89.57 21.57
N SER A 188 15.89 -89.08 20.46
CA SER A 188 16.95 -88.07 20.47
C SER A 188 16.74 -87.10 19.32
N ILE A 189 16.97 -85.81 19.57
CA ILE A 189 16.91 -84.74 18.57
C ILE A 189 18.00 -83.69 18.83
N ASP A 190 18.55 -83.18 17.74
CA ASP A 190 19.41 -82.00 17.71
C ASP A 190 18.66 -80.90 16.95
N VAL A 191 18.26 -79.83 17.65
CA VAL A 191 17.61 -78.68 17.04
C VAL A 191 18.63 -77.60 16.78
N ASN A 192 18.77 -77.19 15.52
CA ASN A 192 19.51 -75.99 15.13
C ASN A 192 18.52 -74.89 14.79
N TYR A 193 18.83 -73.66 15.14
CA TYR A 193 18.03 -72.53 14.70
C TYR A 193 18.06 -72.43 13.16
N ALA A 194 16.88 -72.50 12.55
CA ALA A 194 16.61 -72.08 11.20
C ALA A 194 15.46 -71.05 11.25
N PRO A 195 15.60 -69.87 10.62
CA PRO A 195 14.51 -68.92 10.56
C PRO A 195 13.33 -69.56 9.81
N ILE A 196 12.16 -69.56 10.44
CA ILE A 196 10.91 -69.89 9.78
C ILE A 196 10.43 -68.62 9.08
N VAL A 197 10.03 -68.75 7.82
CA VAL A 197 9.31 -67.72 7.09
C VAL A 197 7.84 -68.15 7.15
N ASP A 198 7.04 -67.40 7.90
CA ASP A 198 5.60 -67.63 8.14
C ASP A 198 4.94 -66.26 8.00
N CYS A 199 4.52 -65.96 6.78
CA CYS A 199 4.07 -64.63 6.39
C CYS A 199 2.61 -64.36 6.77
N ASN A 200 1.78 -65.40 6.84
CA ASN A 200 0.37 -65.29 7.26
C ASN A 200 0.20 -65.41 8.80
N GLY A 201 1.27 -65.75 9.51
CA GLY A 201 1.35 -65.77 10.98
C GLY A 201 0.53 -66.89 11.61
N ASN A 202 0.32 -67.99 10.89
CA ASN A 202 -0.52 -69.11 11.34
C ASN A 202 0.26 -70.16 12.16
N GLY A 203 1.58 -70.02 12.28
CA GLY A 203 2.49 -70.94 12.98
C GLY A 203 3.03 -72.09 12.12
N VAL A 204 2.73 -72.11 10.83
CA VAL A 204 3.23 -73.04 9.82
C VAL A 204 4.13 -72.28 8.85
N ALA A 205 5.23 -72.89 8.42
CA ALA A 205 6.14 -72.25 7.48
C ALA A 205 5.50 -72.11 6.08
N ASP A 206 5.81 -71.04 5.37
CA ASP A 206 5.26 -70.71 4.04
C ASP A 206 5.41 -71.86 3.03
N ASP A 207 6.56 -72.55 3.06
CA ASP A 207 6.82 -73.71 2.21
C ASP A 207 5.90 -74.89 2.54
N CYS A 208 5.52 -75.06 3.80
CA CYS A 208 4.52 -76.02 4.24
C CYS A 208 3.08 -75.60 3.93
N ASP A 209 2.74 -74.32 4.05
CA ASP A 209 1.42 -73.79 3.68
C ASP A 209 1.12 -73.99 2.19
N ILE A 210 2.12 -73.75 1.33
CA ILE A 210 2.04 -74.00 -0.12
C ILE A 210 1.97 -75.51 -0.40
N ALA A 211 2.82 -76.32 0.25
CA ALA A 211 2.88 -77.76 0.01
C ALA A 211 1.58 -78.50 0.42
N ASN A 212 0.94 -78.05 1.51
CA ASN A 212 -0.31 -78.62 2.03
C ASN A 212 -1.55 -78.04 1.34
N GLY A 213 -1.39 -76.95 0.58
CA GLY A 213 -2.46 -76.31 -0.19
C GLY A 213 -3.36 -75.41 0.65
N ASP A 214 -2.87 -74.96 1.80
CA ASP A 214 -3.53 -74.00 2.67
C ASP A 214 -3.34 -72.56 2.16
N SER A 215 -2.24 -72.30 1.44
CA SER A 215 -2.00 -71.04 0.70
C SER A 215 -1.74 -71.28 -0.80
N SER A 216 -2.03 -70.26 -1.62
CA SER A 216 -1.81 -70.28 -3.08
C SER A 216 -0.50 -69.58 -3.43
N ASP A 217 0.24 -70.09 -4.42
CA ASP A 217 1.42 -69.45 -5.02
C ASP A 217 1.20 -69.49 -6.54
N ALA A 218 0.56 -68.45 -7.08
CA ALA A 218 0.15 -68.40 -8.48
C ALA A 218 1.31 -68.11 -9.43
N ASN A 219 2.37 -67.46 -8.94
CA ASN A 219 3.52 -67.05 -9.74
C ASN A 219 4.74 -67.99 -9.59
N GLU A 220 4.62 -69.03 -8.75
CA GLU A 220 5.60 -70.09 -8.48
C GLU A 220 6.93 -69.57 -7.92
N ASN A 221 6.90 -68.54 -7.06
CA ASN A 221 8.10 -67.94 -6.47
C ASN A 221 8.42 -68.41 -5.05
N GLU A 222 7.70 -69.41 -4.53
CA GLU A 222 7.85 -69.98 -3.18
C GLU A 222 7.41 -69.02 -2.05
N ILE A 223 6.64 -67.97 -2.37
CA ILE A 223 5.99 -67.05 -1.42
C ILE A 223 4.47 -67.13 -1.64
N PRO A 224 3.65 -67.30 -0.58
CA PRO A 224 2.19 -67.29 -0.72
C PRO A 224 1.64 -65.97 -1.31
N ASP A 225 0.69 -66.05 -2.24
CA ASP A 225 0.04 -64.89 -2.90
C ASP A 225 -0.52 -63.88 -1.88
N GLU A 226 -1.07 -64.37 -0.77
CA GLU A 226 -1.61 -63.54 0.33
C GLU A 226 -0.55 -62.75 1.09
N CYS A 227 0.72 -63.10 0.89
CA CYS A 227 1.89 -62.42 1.42
C CYS A 227 2.59 -61.57 0.36
N GLU A 228 2.10 -61.61 -0.88
CA GLU A 228 2.53 -60.75 -1.97
C GLU A 228 1.61 -59.54 -2.17
N THR A 229 0.45 -59.49 -1.50
CA THR A 229 -0.45 -58.33 -1.58
C THR A 229 0.03 -57.19 -0.68
N ILE A 230 0.97 -56.40 -1.19
CA ILE A 230 1.15 -55.01 -0.77
C ILE A 230 0.21 -54.19 -1.65
N ASP A 231 -0.92 -53.75 -1.09
CA ASP A 231 -1.92 -52.87 -1.73
C ASP A 231 -2.14 -51.69 -0.77
N CYS A 232 -1.22 -50.74 -0.83
CA CYS A 232 -1.14 -49.64 0.12
C CYS A 232 -2.33 -48.67 -0.01
N ASN A 233 -2.84 -48.46 -1.23
CA ASN A 233 -3.97 -47.58 -1.51
C ASN A 233 -5.34 -48.29 -1.41
N ASN A 234 -5.35 -49.60 -1.12
CA ASN A 234 -6.51 -50.48 -0.95
C ASN A 234 -7.46 -50.47 -2.15
N ASN A 235 -6.94 -50.32 -3.36
CA ASN A 235 -7.75 -50.28 -4.58
C ASN A 235 -8.04 -51.68 -5.16
N GLY A 236 -7.47 -52.73 -4.57
CA GLY A 236 -7.65 -54.13 -4.97
C GLY A 236 -6.67 -54.61 -6.04
N ILE A 237 -5.64 -53.82 -6.35
CA ILE A 237 -4.49 -54.14 -7.21
C ILE A 237 -3.25 -54.01 -6.32
N ASN A 238 -2.28 -54.94 -6.43
CA ASN A 238 -1.04 -54.77 -5.66
C ASN A 238 -0.22 -53.61 -6.23
N ASP A 239 0.59 -52.97 -5.39
CA ASP A 239 1.39 -51.80 -5.69
C ASP A 239 2.24 -51.96 -6.96
N ALA A 240 2.88 -53.12 -7.13
CA ALA A 240 3.71 -53.40 -8.30
C ALA A 240 2.91 -53.46 -9.62
N ASP A 241 1.72 -54.06 -9.59
CA ASP A 241 0.79 -54.09 -10.71
C ASP A 241 0.15 -52.71 -10.93
N ASP A 242 -0.10 -51.93 -9.86
CA ASP A 242 -0.65 -50.58 -9.92
C ASP A 242 0.30 -49.61 -10.66
N ILE A 243 1.59 -49.73 -10.37
CA ILE A 243 2.67 -49.00 -11.05
C ILE A 243 2.87 -49.53 -12.49
N ALA A 244 2.87 -50.85 -12.68
CA ALA A 244 3.14 -51.46 -13.98
C ALA A 244 2.03 -51.21 -15.02
N ASP A 245 0.77 -51.22 -14.58
CA ASP A 245 -0.40 -50.91 -15.41
C ASP A 245 -0.63 -49.39 -15.56
N GLY A 246 0.11 -48.57 -14.81
CA GLY A 246 0.06 -47.11 -14.84
C GLY A 246 -1.22 -46.53 -14.21
N THR A 247 -1.86 -47.29 -13.33
CA THR A 247 -3.00 -46.83 -12.52
C THR A 247 -2.54 -46.00 -11.32
N SER A 248 -1.30 -46.21 -10.85
CA SER A 248 -0.57 -45.33 -9.94
C SER A 248 0.81 -44.97 -10.48
N THR A 249 1.41 -43.89 -9.97
CA THR A 249 2.74 -43.40 -10.39
C THR A 249 3.76 -43.78 -9.32
N ASP A 250 4.99 -44.08 -9.72
CA ASP A 250 6.14 -44.31 -8.84
C ASP A 250 7.31 -43.51 -9.44
N CYS A 251 7.44 -42.28 -8.99
CA CYS A 251 8.37 -41.33 -9.57
C CYS A 251 9.80 -41.49 -9.03
N ASN A 252 9.95 -41.93 -7.76
CA ASN A 252 11.24 -42.15 -7.11
C ASN A 252 11.84 -43.55 -7.41
N GLY A 253 11.03 -44.44 -7.99
CA GLY A 253 11.41 -45.79 -8.43
C GLY A 253 11.60 -46.78 -7.28
N ASN A 254 10.95 -46.55 -6.14
CA ASN A 254 11.10 -47.39 -4.95
C ASN A 254 10.14 -48.60 -4.94
N ASN A 255 9.25 -48.72 -5.95
CA ASN A 255 8.18 -49.72 -6.10
C ASN A 255 7.01 -49.57 -5.11
N VAL A 256 6.83 -48.39 -4.53
CA VAL A 256 5.65 -47.98 -3.76
C VAL A 256 4.97 -46.85 -4.53
N PRO A 257 3.64 -46.87 -4.72
CA PRO A 257 2.91 -45.78 -5.32
C PRO A 257 3.14 -44.45 -4.59
N ASP A 258 3.27 -43.36 -5.36
CA ASP A 258 3.46 -41.99 -4.90
C ASP A 258 2.46 -41.60 -3.79
N GLU A 259 1.18 -41.94 -3.97
CA GLU A 259 0.13 -41.64 -2.98
C GLU A 259 0.32 -42.36 -1.63
N CYS A 260 1.02 -43.49 -1.63
CA CYS A 260 1.31 -44.27 -0.44
C CYS A 260 2.59 -43.79 0.23
N ASP A 261 3.58 -43.38 -0.55
CA ASP A 261 4.78 -42.74 -0.03
C ASP A 261 4.45 -41.46 0.78
N ILE A 262 3.51 -40.67 0.27
CA ILE A 262 3.01 -39.47 0.98
C ILE A 262 2.18 -39.85 2.21
N ALA A 263 1.32 -40.87 2.11
CA ALA A 263 0.44 -41.28 3.21
C ALA A 263 1.20 -41.90 4.39
N ASP A 264 2.25 -42.68 4.12
CA ASP A 264 3.10 -43.31 5.12
C ASP A 264 4.20 -42.35 5.65
N GLY A 265 4.35 -41.18 5.02
CA GLY A 265 5.32 -40.15 5.40
C GLY A 265 6.76 -40.54 5.10
N THR A 266 6.97 -41.49 4.19
CA THR A 266 8.28 -41.81 3.60
C THR A 266 8.72 -40.72 2.63
N SER A 267 7.76 -40.05 1.99
CA SER A 267 7.98 -38.86 1.17
C SER A 267 7.12 -37.68 1.66
N THR A 268 7.60 -36.47 1.40
CA THR A 268 6.88 -35.22 1.68
C THR A 268 6.12 -34.75 0.43
N ASP A 269 5.02 -34.04 0.65
CA ASP A 269 4.20 -33.37 -0.38
C ASP A 269 3.83 -32.00 0.18
N CYS A 270 4.69 -31.01 -0.06
CA CYS A 270 4.58 -29.69 0.55
C CYS A 270 3.49 -28.81 -0.09
N ASN A 271 3.17 -28.99 -1.38
CA ASN A 271 2.13 -28.23 -2.09
C ASN A 271 0.76 -28.96 -2.13
N GLY A 272 0.70 -30.23 -1.72
CA GLY A 272 -0.52 -31.04 -1.67
C GLY A 272 -1.01 -31.49 -3.03
N ASN A 273 -0.14 -31.54 -4.04
CA ASN A 273 -0.51 -31.88 -5.42
C ASN A 273 -0.59 -33.40 -5.67
N GLY A 274 -0.16 -34.22 -4.70
CA GLY A 274 -0.17 -35.68 -4.76
C GLY A 274 1.06 -36.29 -5.45
N LEU A 275 2.10 -35.50 -5.76
CA LEU A 275 3.41 -35.94 -6.22
C LEU A 275 4.42 -35.75 -5.09
N PRO A 276 5.27 -36.74 -4.78
CA PRO A 276 6.36 -36.59 -3.82
C PRO A 276 7.33 -35.45 -4.21
N ASP A 277 7.76 -34.68 -3.21
CA ASP A 277 8.69 -33.56 -3.38
C ASP A 277 9.96 -33.95 -4.17
N GLU A 278 10.53 -35.14 -3.90
CA GLU A 278 11.75 -35.61 -4.57
C GLU A 278 11.59 -35.89 -6.08
N CYS A 279 10.35 -35.85 -6.56
CA CYS A 279 9.98 -36.04 -7.96
C CYS A 279 9.57 -34.75 -8.66
N GLU A 280 9.56 -33.66 -7.93
CA GLU A 280 9.33 -32.33 -8.46
C GLU A 280 10.64 -31.70 -8.94
N SER A 281 10.52 -30.56 -9.63
CA SER A 281 11.71 -29.84 -10.07
C SER A 281 12.39 -29.18 -8.87
N ASP A 282 13.68 -29.48 -8.70
CA ASP A 282 14.56 -28.86 -7.71
C ASP A 282 15.77 -28.33 -8.48
N CYS A 283 15.67 -27.08 -8.92
CA CYS A 283 16.64 -26.47 -9.80
C CYS A 283 17.94 -26.09 -9.06
N ASN A 284 17.85 -25.77 -7.77
CA ASN A 284 18.97 -25.31 -6.94
C ASN A 284 19.67 -26.45 -6.17
N GLY A 285 19.07 -27.64 -6.15
CA GLY A 285 19.61 -28.87 -5.57
C GLY A 285 19.59 -28.88 -4.04
N ASN A 286 18.68 -28.13 -3.42
CA ASN A 286 18.59 -28.02 -1.96
C ASN A 286 17.70 -29.13 -1.32
N ASN A 287 17.09 -30.00 -2.15
CA ASN A 287 16.12 -31.04 -1.80
C ASN A 287 14.77 -30.50 -1.29
N ILE A 288 14.39 -29.31 -1.73
CA ILE A 288 13.06 -28.72 -1.59
C ILE A 288 12.60 -28.39 -3.01
N PRO A 289 11.39 -28.81 -3.43
CA PRO A 289 10.85 -28.46 -4.74
C PRO A 289 10.78 -26.96 -4.95
N ASP A 290 10.99 -26.52 -6.19
CA ASP A 290 10.93 -25.12 -6.63
C ASP A 290 9.68 -24.39 -6.07
N GLU A 291 8.48 -24.98 -6.25
CA GLU A 291 7.21 -24.40 -5.77
C GLU A 291 7.16 -24.27 -4.24
N CYS A 292 7.74 -25.22 -3.51
CA CYS A 292 7.75 -25.22 -2.05
C CYS A 292 8.82 -24.31 -1.47
N ASP A 293 9.94 -24.17 -2.17
CA ASP A 293 11.01 -23.24 -1.82
C ASP A 293 10.51 -21.79 -1.91
N ILE A 294 9.67 -21.51 -2.92
CA ILE A 294 8.96 -20.23 -3.08
C ILE A 294 7.87 -20.07 -2.01
N ALA A 295 7.04 -21.09 -1.76
CA ALA A 295 5.93 -21.01 -0.81
C ALA A 295 6.39 -20.83 0.66
N ASP A 296 7.49 -21.47 1.06
CA ASP A 296 8.10 -21.34 2.39
C ASP A 296 8.99 -20.09 2.53
N GLY A 297 9.22 -19.37 1.43
CA GLY A 297 10.02 -18.15 1.36
C GLY A 297 11.51 -18.38 1.58
N THR A 298 11.99 -19.59 1.30
CA THR A 298 13.41 -19.95 1.31
C THR A 298 14.11 -19.61 0.00
N SER A 299 13.34 -19.49 -1.08
CA SER A 299 13.74 -18.93 -2.38
C SER A 299 12.76 -17.83 -2.83
N GLU A 300 13.25 -16.86 -3.61
CA GLU A 300 12.43 -15.78 -4.21
C GLU A 300 11.98 -16.19 -5.64
N ASP A 301 10.77 -15.82 -6.05
CA ASP A 301 10.26 -15.90 -7.42
C ASP A 301 9.63 -14.54 -7.76
N CYS A 302 10.47 -13.64 -8.23
CA CYS A 302 10.12 -12.25 -8.50
C CYS A 302 9.14 -12.09 -9.68
N ASN A 303 9.04 -13.10 -10.56
CA ASN A 303 8.35 -13.00 -11.84
C ASN A 303 7.13 -13.91 -11.96
N GLY A 304 6.91 -14.76 -10.97
CA GLY A 304 5.75 -15.61 -10.79
C GLY A 304 5.68 -16.75 -11.81
N ASN A 305 6.82 -17.20 -12.32
CA ASN A 305 6.88 -18.31 -13.28
C ASN A 305 7.01 -19.68 -12.61
N GLU A 306 6.95 -19.75 -11.27
CA GLU A 306 7.08 -20.97 -10.46
C GLU A 306 8.49 -21.59 -10.52
N VAL A 307 9.50 -20.81 -10.94
CA VAL A 307 10.92 -21.17 -10.93
C VAL A 307 11.66 -20.18 -10.00
N PRO A 308 12.43 -20.66 -9.00
CA PRO A 308 13.26 -19.80 -8.16
C PRO A 308 14.18 -18.89 -8.97
N ASP A 309 14.34 -17.64 -8.53
CA ASP A 309 15.16 -16.62 -9.20
C ASP A 309 16.61 -17.07 -9.43
N GLU A 310 17.18 -17.84 -8.50
CA GLU A 310 18.55 -18.37 -8.63
C GLU A 310 18.73 -19.44 -9.72
N CYS A 311 17.62 -19.91 -10.29
CA CYS A 311 17.56 -20.86 -11.38
C CYS A 311 17.09 -20.25 -12.70
N ASP A 312 16.64 -19.00 -12.67
CA ASP A 312 16.31 -18.26 -13.86
C ASP A 312 17.57 -17.72 -14.56
N PRO A 313 17.51 -17.48 -15.89
CA PRO A 313 18.61 -16.86 -16.61
C PRO A 313 18.92 -15.46 -16.07
N ASP A 314 20.21 -15.16 -15.90
CA ASP A 314 20.76 -13.83 -15.65
C ASP A 314 21.72 -13.51 -16.82
N GLU A 315 21.19 -12.91 -17.89
CA GLU A 315 21.93 -12.65 -19.13
C GLU A 315 22.97 -11.53 -18.98
N ASP A 316 22.77 -10.60 -18.03
CA ASP A 316 23.63 -9.44 -17.83
C ASP A 316 24.61 -9.56 -16.63
N GLY A 317 24.42 -10.56 -15.78
CA GLY A 317 25.31 -10.98 -14.71
C GLY A 317 25.25 -10.09 -13.47
N ASP A 318 24.12 -9.42 -13.23
CA ASP A 318 23.94 -8.50 -12.11
C ASP A 318 23.55 -9.20 -10.78
N GLY A 319 23.24 -10.50 -10.84
CA GLY A 319 22.85 -11.32 -9.70
C GLY A 319 21.35 -11.37 -9.43
N LEU A 320 20.52 -10.83 -10.32
CA LEU A 320 19.06 -10.95 -10.36
C LEU A 320 18.63 -11.67 -11.65
N ALA A 321 17.52 -12.41 -11.61
CA ALA A 321 17.00 -13.11 -12.78
C ALA A 321 16.39 -12.14 -13.82
N ASP A 322 16.61 -12.39 -15.11
CA ASP A 322 16.09 -11.57 -16.22
C ASP A 322 14.56 -11.47 -16.22
N GLY A 323 13.88 -12.50 -15.71
CA GLY A 323 12.42 -12.53 -15.59
C GLY A 323 11.90 -11.57 -14.52
N CYS A 324 12.73 -11.20 -13.54
CA CYS A 324 12.42 -10.18 -12.55
C CYS A 324 12.23 -8.84 -13.25
N TYR A 325 10.98 -8.39 -13.35
CA TYR A 325 10.70 -7.04 -13.79
C TYR A 325 11.27 -6.07 -12.76
N HIS A 326 12.49 -5.61 -13.00
CA HIS A 326 13.04 -4.57 -12.17
C HIS A 326 12.15 -3.34 -12.25
N ASN A 327 11.88 -2.76 -11.08
CA ASN A 327 10.99 -1.63 -10.89
C ASN A 327 11.36 -0.43 -11.78
N TYR A 328 12.66 -0.29 -12.09
CA TYR A 328 13.21 0.78 -12.89
C TYR A 328 14.17 0.26 -13.95
N PHE A 329 14.09 0.84 -15.14
CA PHE A 329 14.94 0.49 -16.27
C PHE A 329 15.48 1.72 -16.97
N ASN A 330 16.80 1.85 -17.06
CA ASN A 330 17.44 2.94 -17.79
C ASN A 330 17.60 2.57 -19.28
N LEU A 331 16.77 3.17 -20.14
CA LEU A 331 16.76 2.92 -21.58
C LEU A 331 18.07 3.27 -22.29
N ASN A 332 18.89 4.13 -21.69
CA ASN A 332 20.14 4.58 -22.29
C ASN A 332 21.27 3.59 -22.02
N THR A 333 21.30 3.00 -20.82
CA THR A 333 22.37 2.11 -20.38
C THR A 333 21.99 0.64 -20.42
N TRP A 334 20.70 0.33 -20.61
CA TRP A 334 20.14 -1.03 -20.52
C TRP A 334 20.37 -1.69 -19.16
N HIS A 335 20.45 -0.86 -18.11
CA HIS A 335 20.66 -1.33 -16.74
C HIS A 335 19.36 -1.17 -15.97
N HIS A 336 19.05 -2.20 -15.20
CA HIS A 336 17.90 -2.31 -14.33
C HIS A 336 18.20 -1.90 -12.87
N TYR A 337 17.17 -1.50 -12.12
CA TYR A 337 17.30 -1.10 -10.72
C TYR A 337 16.00 -1.39 -9.95
N ASP A 338 16.13 -1.72 -8.67
CA ASP A 338 14.99 -2.04 -7.81
C ASP A 338 14.40 -0.79 -7.14
N THR A 339 15.21 0.25 -6.95
CA THR A 339 14.78 1.51 -6.31
C THR A 339 15.03 2.71 -7.21
N PHE A 340 14.16 3.72 -7.09
CA PHE A 340 14.32 4.98 -7.81
C PHE A 340 15.64 5.65 -7.45
N ALA A 341 16.02 5.61 -6.18
CA ALA A 341 17.26 6.23 -5.70
C ALA A 341 18.50 5.63 -6.38
N GLU A 342 18.57 4.31 -6.55
CA GLU A 342 19.68 3.64 -7.23
C GLU A 342 19.71 3.97 -8.71
N ALA A 343 18.54 3.93 -9.37
CA ALA A 343 18.42 4.32 -10.77
C ALA A 343 18.95 5.74 -11.00
N ILE A 344 18.57 6.68 -10.15
CA ILE A 344 19.03 8.07 -10.23
C ILE A 344 20.51 8.21 -9.90
N ILE A 345 21.07 7.48 -8.92
CA ILE A 345 22.50 7.55 -8.58
C ILE A 345 23.39 7.14 -9.77
N HIS A 346 22.98 6.13 -10.53
CA HIS A 346 23.75 5.61 -11.66
C HIS A 346 23.44 6.30 -13.01
N ALA A 347 22.29 6.96 -13.13
CA ALA A 347 21.92 7.69 -14.33
C ALA A 347 22.81 8.91 -14.61
N HIS A 348 22.95 9.28 -15.88
CA HIS A 348 23.60 10.49 -16.34
C HIS A 348 22.55 11.52 -16.81
N ASP A 349 22.96 12.79 -16.90
CA ASP A 349 22.10 13.83 -17.47
C ASP A 349 21.71 13.47 -18.92
N GLY A 350 20.41 13.48 -19.20
CA GLY A 350 19.81 13.09 -20.47
C GLY A 350 19.36 11.63 -20.54
N ASP A 351 19.55 10.85 -19.49
CA ASP A 351 19.06 9.47 -19.45
C ASP A 351 17.54 9.41 -19.35
N THR A 352 16.96 8.40 -20.02
CA THR A 352 15.55 8.06 -19.89
C THR A 352 15.41 6.84 -18.98
N ILE A 353 14.68 7.00 -17.88
CA ILE A 353 14.37 5.90 -16.96
C ILE A 353 12.88 5.60 -17.05
N HIS A 354 12.56 4.34 -17.24
CA HIS A 354 11.21 3.81 -17.11
C HIS A 354 11.01 3.30 -15.69
N GLY A 355 9.86 3.58 -15.08
CA GLY A 355 9.46 3.00 -13.80
C GLY A 355 8.05 2.41 -13.87
N LEU A 356 7.84 1.27 -13.22
CA LEU A 356 6.49 0.68 -13.08
C LEU A 356 5.68 1.50 -12.08
N ALA A 357 4.43 1.83 -12.40
CA ALA A 357 3.60 2.70 -11.56
C ALA A 357 3.46 2.19 -10.12
N GLU A 358 3.30 0.88 -9.93
CA GLU A 358 3.18 0.24 -8.62
C GLU A 358 4.43 0.45 -7.76
N ALA A 359 5.63 0.29 -8.34
CA ALA A 359 6.88 0.50 -7.66
C ALA A 359 7.12 1.98 -7.32
N VAL A 360 6.82 2.87 -8.26
CA VAL A 360 6.93 4.33 -8.06
C VAL A 360 6.04 4.80 -6.92
N ASN A 361 4.84 4.23 -6.78
CA ASN A 361 3.91 4.56 -5.71
C ASN A 361 4.37 4.07 -4.32
N GLN A 362 5.31 3.12 -4.25
CA GLN A 362 5.90 2.64 -3.01
C GLN A 362 7.14 3.44 -2.58
N GLU A 363 7.69 4.30 -3.45
CA GLU A 363 8.87 5.09 -3.13
C GLU A 363 8.60 6.14 -2.04
N PRO A 364 9.54 6.30 -1.07
CA PRO A 364 9.40 7.33 -0.05
C PRO A 364 9.56 8.76 -0.59
N SER A 365 10.24 8.92 -1.72
CA SER A 365 10.35 10.19 -2.43
C SER A 365 10.91 10.00 -3.83
N LEU A 366 10.44 10.80 -4.78
CA LEU A 366 11.04 10.89 -6.11
C LEU A 366 12.01 12.08 -6.15
N ASP A 367 13.25 11.87 -5.70
CA ASP A 367 14.31 12.89 -5.74
C ASP A 367 15.28 12.63 -6.91
N PHE A 368 15.23 13.52 -7.89
CA PHE A 368 16.09 13.46 -9.08
C PHE A 368 17.55 13.87 -8.77
N ASN A 369 17.87 14.23 -7.53
CA ASN A 369 19.22 14.49 -7.01
C ASN A 369 20.05 15.48 -7.85
N GLY A 370 19.39 16.51 -8.38
CA GLY A 370 19.99 17.53 -9.25
C GLY A 370 20.22 17.09 -10.70
N LYS A 371 19.91 15.85 -11.08
CA LYS A 371 20.17 15.29 -12.42
C LYS A 371 19.04 15.54 -13.41
N CYS A 372 19.42 15.74 -14.66
CA CYS A 372 18.50 15.93 -15.77
C CYS A 372 17.99 14.58 -16.30
N ILE A 373 16.97 13.99 -15.67
CA ILE A 373 16.45 12.68 -16.08
C ILE A 373 15.08 12.81 -16.73
N HIS A 374 14.86 12.07 -17.80
CA HIS A 374 13.55 11.89 -18.42
C HIS A 374 12.92 10.64 -17.83
N PHE A 375 11.97 10.80 -16.92
CA PHE A 375 11.32 9.69 -16.23
C PHE A 375 9.96 9.39 -16.85
N SER A 376 9.82 8.20 -17.44
CA SER A 376 8.56 7.69 -17.95
C SER A 376 7.97 6.74 -16.94
N VAL A 377 6.68 6.86 -16.67
CA VAL A 377 5.95 5.82 -15.93
C VAL A 377 5.26 4.92 -16.93
N VAL A 378 5.51 3.62 -16.80
CA VAL A 378 4.96 2.59 -17.70
C VAL A 378 3.64 2.14 -17.09
N GLU A 379 2.54 2.46 -17.78
CA GLU A 379 1.15 2.06 -17.52
C GLU A 379 0.69 2.13 -16.05
N GLY A 380 -0.13 3.13 -15.71
CA GLY A 380 -0.81 3.20 -14.41
C GLY A 380 -0.96 4.62 -13.86
N THR A 381 -1.71 4.71 -12.77
CA THR A 381 -1.98 5.94 -12.00
C THR A 381 -0.85 6.15 -10.99
N LEU A 382 -0.18 7.32 -11.02
CA LEU A 382 0.77 7.70 -9.97
C LEU A 382 0.02 8.31 -8.79
N GLN A 383 -0.33 7.45 -7.85
CA GLN A 383 -0.77 7.89 -6.53
C GLN A 383 0.46 8.01 -5.64
N SER A 384 1.19 9.13 -5.76
CA SER A 384 2.25 9.38 -4.78
C SER A 384 1.57 9.53 -3.41
N PRO A 385 1.92 8.72 -2.41
CA PRO A 385 1.28 8.80 -1.11
C PRO A 385 1.45 10.21 -0.54
N ALA A 386 0.50 10.69 0.28
CA ALA A 386 0.48 12.06 0.83
C ALA A 386 1.75 12.48 1.63
N TRP A 387 2.66 11.54 1.88
CA TRP A 387 3.95 11.74 2.57
C TRP A 387 5.18 11.71 1.64
N SER A 388 5.05 11.29 0.38
CA SER A 388 6.16 11.32 -0.58
C SER A 388 6.28 12.72 -1.20
N THR A 389 7.49 13.14 -1.58
CA THR A 389 7.70 14.42 -2.29
C THR A 389 8.40 14.18 -3.61
N THR A 390 7.83 14.68 -4.70
CA THR A 390 8.48 14.68 -6.01
C THR A 390 9.35 15.94 -6.13
N THR A 391 10.66 15.78 -6.04
CA THR A 391 11.64 16.87 -6.21
C THR A 391 12.30 16.75 -7.57
N LEU A 392 11.83 17.56 -8.51
CA LEU A 392 12.37 17.61 -9.86
C LEU A 392 13.69 18.39 -9.87
N SER A 393 14.55 18.05 -10.82
CA SER A 393 15.79 18.78 -11.09
C SER A 393 15.64 19.69 -12.30
N GLY A 394 16.63 20.55 -12.56
CA GLY A 394 16.51 21.67 -13.49
C GLY A 394 16.20 21.37 -14.95
N CYS A 395 16.24 20.12 -15.39
CA CYS A 395 15.64 19.70 -16.65
C CYS A 395 14.98 18.31 -16.56
N ALA A 396 14.68 17.88 -15.33
CA ALA A 396 13.95 16.64 -15.12
C ALA A 396 12.54 16.75 -15.71
N THR A 397 12.16 15.73 -16.46
CA THR A 397 10.84 15.62 -17.07
C THR A 397 10.20 14.34 -16.58
N VAL A 398 9.02 14.42 -15.99
CA VAL A 398 8.18 13.24 -15.73
C VAL A 398 7.08 13.23 -16.79
N PHE A 399 6.92 12.13 -17.52
CA PHE A 399 5.99 12.02 -18.64
C PHE A 399 5.31 10.65 -18.70
N ASN A 400 4.29 10.52 -19.56
CA ASN A 400 3.40 9.35 -19.64
C ASN A 400 2.68 9.05 -18.32
N VAL A 401 2.33 10.10 -17.58
CA VAL A 401 1.61 9.95 -16.32
C VAL A 401 0.12 9.98 -16.62
N LYS A 402 -0.60 8.87 -16.37
CA LYS A 402 -2.06 8.82 -16.54
C LYS A 402 -2.74 9.77 -15.54
N ASP A 403 -2.44 9.57 -14.26
CA ASP A 403 -2.86 10.44 -13.17
C ASP A 403 -1.68 10.72 -12.25
N PHE A 404 -1.62 11.92 -11.69
CA PHE A 404 -0.61 12.29 -10.68
C PHE A 404 -1.33 12.79 -9.43
N PHE A 405 -1.01 12.23 -8.26
CA PHE A 405 -1.47 12.77 -6.98
C PHE A 405 -0.29 13.01 -6.04
N GLY A 406 -0.10 14.25 -5.56
CA GLY A 406 0.82 14.54 -4.44
C GLY A 406 1.65 15.83 -4.59
N PRO A 407 2.66 16.06 -3.72
CA PRO A 407 3.36 17.33 -3.65
C PRO A 407 4.57 17.36 -4.59
N VAL A 408 4.77 18.49 -5.27
CA VAL A 408 5.86 18.73 -6.22
C VAL A 408 6.71 19.90 -5.81
N ARG A 409 8.02 19.73 -5.95
CA ARG A 409 9.02 20.77 -5.77
C ARG A 409 9.92 20.85 -7.00
N SER A 410 10.10 22.05 -7.54
CA SER A 410 11.08 22.26 -8.61
C SER A 410 12.51 22.21 -8.07
N GLY A 411 13.47 22.05 -8.99
CA GLY A 411 14.89 22.14 -8.72
C GLY A 411 15.31 23.56 -8.35
N VAL A 412 16.59 23.76 -8.03
CA VAL A 412 17.11 25.08 -7.65
C VAL A 412 17.33 26.05 -8.83
N SER A 413 17.18 25.57 -10.06
CA SER A 413 17.34 26.34 -11.30
C SER A 413 16.85 25.51 -12.48
N GLY A 414 16.59 26.13 -13.63
CA GLY A 414 16.22 25.44 -14.87
C GLY A 414 14.72 25.14 -14.99
N THR A 415 14.33 24.45 -16.07
CA THR A 415 12.94 24.11 -16.39
C THR A 415 12.66 22.64 -16.16
N SER A 416 11.94 22.30 -15.09
CA SER A 416 11.38 20.98 -14.86
C SER A 416 10.02 20.85 -15.56
N ARG A 417 9.68 19.65 -16.02
CA ARG A 417 8.42 19.40 -16.74
C ARG A 417 7.65 18.23 -16.13
N LEU A 418 6.33 18.37 -16.04
CA LEU A 418 5.37 17.30 -15.75
C LEU A 418 4.42 17.21 -16.94
N VAL A 419 4.38 16.07 -17.60
CA VAL A 419 3.61 15.87 -18.83
C VAL A 419 2.63 14.72 -18.63
N GLY A 420 1.35 15.03 -18.67
CA GLY A 420 0.27 14.06 -18.64
C GLY A 420 0.23 13.17 -19.87
N TRP A 421 -0.40 12.01 -19.73
CA TRP A 421 -0.71 11.13 -20.85
C TRP A 421 -1.86 11.73 -21.69
N ASP A 422 -1.69 11.78 -23.02
CA ASP A 422 -2.76 12.06 -23.98
C ASP A 422 -3.34 10.75 -24.52
N SER A 423 -4.52 10.36 -24.02
CA SER A 423 -5.16 9.09 -24.38
C SER A 423 -5.76 9.11 -25.80
N GLY A 424 -5.81 10.28 -26.45
CA GLY A 424 -6.37 10.43 -27.80
C GLY A 424 -7.85 10.08 -27.92
N SER A 425 -8.55 9.79 -26.82
CA SER A 425 -9.98 9.54 -26.79
C SER A 425 -10.72 10.80 -26.34
N GLU A 426 -11.43 11.41 -27.29
CA GLU A 426 -12.58 12.23 -26.98
C GLU A 426 -13.60 11.37 -26.20
N GLU A 427 -14.19 11.94 -25.15
CA GLU A 427 -15.34 11.44 -24.37
C GLU A 427 -15.06 10.36 -23.30
N GLY A 428 -15.25 10.76 -22.04
CA GLY A 428 -15.40 9.88 -20.89
C GLY A 428 -15.52 10.67 -19.59
N ASP A 429 -16.72 11.17 -19.27
CA ASP A 429 -17.12 11.63 -17.92
C ASP A 429 -17.21 10.44 -16.95
N ASP A 430 -16.19 9.59 -16.91
CA ASP A 430 -16.16 8.45 -16.00
C ASP A 430 -15.45 8.93 -14.73
N GLU A 431 -16.23 9.50 -13.81
CA GLU A 431 -15.85 9.51 -12.39
C GLU A 431 -15.62 8.05 -11.99
N ASP A 432 -14.43 7.72 -11.49
CA ASP A 432 -14.19 6.42 -10.85
C ASP A 432 -15.19 6.22 -9.69
N GLU A 433 -15.38 4.98 -9.22
CA GLU A 433 -16.28 4.64 -8.10
C GLU A 433 -16.04 5.48 -6.80
N ASP A 434 -14.89 6.15 -6.73
CA ASP A 434 -14.42 7.03 -5.65
C ASP A 434 -14.64 8.55 -5.89
N GLY A 435 -15.23 8.95 -7.03
CA GLY A 435 -15.46 10.36 -7.38
C GLY A 435 -14.20 11.15 -7.76
N ILE A 436 -13.14 10.45 -8.20
CA ILE A 436 -11.93 11.04 -8.77
C ILE A 436 -12.11 11.06 -10.30
N PRO A 437 -11.91 12.21 -10.99
CA PRO A 437 -12.00 12.24 -12.44
C PRO A 437 -10.80 11.52 -13.06
N ASP A 438 -11.04 10.58 -13.98
CA ASP A 438 -10.01 9.85 -14.73
C ASP A 438 -9.15 10.83 -15.57
N ASN A 439 -7.85 10.56 -15.67
CA ASN A 439 -6.83 11.37 -16.36
C ASN A 439 -6.67 12.80 -15.79
N CYS A 440 -6.25 12.91 -14.53
CA CYS A 440 -6.03 14.19 -13.86
C CYS A 440 -4.67 14.30 -13.15
N ILE A 441 -4.05 15.48 -13.23
CA ILE A 441 -2.92 15.85 -12.37
C ILE A 441 -3.42 16.65 -11.17
N THR A 442 -3.34 16.08 -9.99
CA THR A 442 -3.74 16.69 -8.72
C THR A 442 -2.52 16.93 -7.82
N PHE A 443 -2.18 18.19 -7.60
CA PHE A 443 -1.09 18.58 -6.72
C PHE A 443 -1.60 18.81 -5.30
N SER A 444 -1.05 18.09 -4.32
CA SER A 444 -1.31 18.41 -2.91
C SER A 444 -0.54 19.66 -2.48
N ASP A 445 0.68 19.89 -2.95
CA ASP A 445 1.39 21.15 -2.80
C ASP A 445 2.27 21.39 -4.04
N ILE A 446 2.46 22.65 -4.44
CA ILE A 446 3.44 23.04 -5.46
C ILE A 446 4.44 24.00 -4.82
N THR A 447 5.73 23.74 -4.96
CA THR A 447 6.77 24.72 -4.64
C THR A 447 7.71 24.90 -5.81
N VAL A 448 7.71 26.09 -6.42
CA VAL A 448 8.72 26.45 -7.43
C VAL A 448 9.80 27.30 -6.77
N ARG A 449 11.03 26.77 -6.71
CA ARG A 449 12.16 27.43 -6.06
C ARG A 449 12.65 28.62 -6.89
N GLN A 450 13.42 29.49 -6.23
CA GLN A 450 13.91 30.75 -6.79
C GLN A 450 14.63 30.52 -8.13
N GLY A 451 14.22 31.26 -9.17
CA GLY A 451 14.83 31.19 -10.50
C GLY A 451 14.58 29.89 -11.29
N ALA A 452 13.74 28.98 -10.79
CA ALA A 452 13.37 27.75 -11.47
C ALA A 452 12.02 27.90 -12.20
N THR A 453 11.84 27.10 -13.23
CA THR A 453 10.59 26.97 -13.97
C THR A 453 10.02 25.57 -13.74
N LEU A 454 8.72 25.47 -13.45
CA LEU A 454 7.95 24.25 -13.52
C LEU A 454 6.91 24.41 -14.63
N GLU A 455 7.00 23.58 -15.65
CA GLU A 455 5.98 23.46 -16.69
C GLU A 455 5.14 22.21 -16.40
N VAL A 456 3.82 22.38 -16.39
CA VAL A 456 2.86 21.30 -16.32
C VAL A 456 2.10 21.30 -17.64
N ASP A 457 2.09 20.17 -18.32
CA ASP A 457 1.43 19.99 -19.62
C ASP A 457 0.44 18.83 -19.46
N HIS A 458 -0.86 19.10 -19.55
CA HIS A 458 -1.87 18.07 -19.39
C HIS A 458 -3.07 18.33 -20.31
N PRO A 459 -3.54 17.34 -21.09
CA PRO A 459 -4.58 17.56 -22.11
C PRO A 459 -5.97 17.84 -21.53
N LEU A 460 -6.29 17.30 -20.35
CA LEU A 460 -7.62 17.38 -19.73
C LEU A 460 -7.67 18.31 -18.51
N HIS A 461 -7.38 17.84 -17.29
CA HIS A 461 -7.48 18.66 -16.07
C HIS A 461 -6.21 18.64 -15.22
N SER A 462 -5.92 19.78 -14.57
CA SER A 462 -5.01 19.79 -13.42
C SER A 462 -5.60 20.60 -12.27
N TYR A 463 -5.45 20.07 -11.06
CA TYR A 463 -5.95 20.62 -9.82
C TYR A 463 -4.79 20.84 -8.86
N VAL A 464 -4.91 21.88 -8.04
CA VAL A 464 -4.11 22.00 -6.82
C VAL A 464 -5.09 21.91 -5.66
N THR A 465 -4.81 21.09 -4.66
CA THR A 465 -5.66 20.90 -3.46
C THR A 465 -5.04 21.47 -2.18
N GLY A 466 -3.72 21.72 -2.17
CA GLY A 466 -3.05 22.45 -1.09
C GLY A 466 -2.27 23.66 -1.58
N THR A 467 -1.08 23.90 -1.04
CA THR A 467 -0.39 25.20 -1.08
C THR A 467 0.44 25.33 -2.36
N THR A 468 0.28 26.45 -3.08
CA THR A 468 1.22 26.84 -4.14
C THR A 468 2.15 27.95 -3.66
N ILE A 469 3.46 27.67 -3.63
CA ILE A 469 4.51 28.62 -3.26
C ILE A 469 5.41 28.85 -4.46
N LEU A 470 5.38 30.06 -5.00
CA LEU A 470 6.28 30.50 -6.06
C LEU A 470 7.28 31.49 -5.48
N ARG A 471 8.56 31.10 -5.43
CA ARG A 471 9.63 31.95 -4.91
C ARG A 471 10.16 32.93 -5.94
N HIS A 472 10.85 33.98 -5.50
CA HIS A 472 11.41 35.02 -6.38
C HIS A 472 11.97 34.51 -7.73
N ASP A 473 11.67 35.20 -8.83
CA ASP A 473 12.10 34.86 -10.20
C ASP A 473 11.70 33.45 -10.70
N SER A 474 10.79 32.75 -10.01
CA SER A 474 10.29 31.46 -10.47
C SER A 474 9.18 31.60 -11.51
N VAL A 475 8.98 30.53 -12.28
CA VAL A 475 7.89 30.46 -13.26
C VAL A 475 7.11 29.17 -13.04
N LEU A 476 5.80 29.28 -12.88
CA LEU A 476 4.89 28.14 -13.00
C LEU A 476 4.08 28.34 -14.28
N SER A 477 4.22 27.43 -15.23
CA SER A 477 3.51 27.48 -16.50
C SER A 477 2.63 26.25 -16.65
N HIS A 478 1.42 26.45 -17.15
CA HIS A 478 0.55 25.37 -17.57
C HIS A 478 0.23 25.41 -19.04
N HIS A 479 0.19 24.25 -19.67
CA HIS A 479 -0.34 24.04 -21.01
C HIS A 479 -1.49 23.02 -20.94
N GLY A 480 -2.71 23.48 -21.24
CA GLY A 480 -3.92 22.64 -21.35
C GLY A 480 -4.54 22.79 -22.73
N SER A 481 -5.23 21.75 -23.20
CA SER A 481 -5.97 21.84 -24.46
C SER A 481 -7.17 22.78 -24.31
N THR A 482 -7.36 23.60 -25.34
CA THR A 482 -8.41 24.61 -25.42
C THR A 482 -9.79 23.94 -25.42
N ASP A 483 -10.59 24.11 -24.37
CA ASP A 483 -11.95 24.70 -24.46
C ASP A 483 -12.93 24.32 -23.33
N LEU A 484 -12.61 23.42 -22.39
CA LEU A 484 -13.55 23.08 -21.31
C LEU A 484 -12.81 22.86 -19.98
N HIS A 485 -12.86 23.84 -19.09
CA HIS A 485 -12.34 23.86 -17.71
C HIS A 485 -10.82 24.04 -17.58
N GLY A 486 -10.40 25.31 -17.62
CA GLY A 486 -9.01 25.74 -17.41
C GLY A 486 -8.42 25.40 -16.05
N TRP A 487 -7.16 25.78 -15.85
CA TRP A 487 -6.40 25.52 -14.62
C TRP A 487 -7.11 25.99 -13.36
N ARG A 488 -7.68 25.05 -12.61
CA ARG A 488 -8.40 25.39 -11.39
C ARG A 488 -7.41 25.41 -10.24
N PHE A 489 -7.05 26.61 -9.82
CA PHE A 489 -6.61 26.78 -8.45
C PHE A 489 -7.81 26.54 -7.55
N LEU A 490 -8.06 25.26 -7.27
CA LEU A 490 -8.88 24.78 -6.16
C LEU A 490 -10.35 24.56 -6.50
N THR A 491 -10.66 23.32 -6.88
CA THR A 491 -12.03 22.81 -6.97
C THR A 491 -12.56 22.27 -5.65
N GLN A 492 -13.89 22.37 -5.55
CA GLN A 492 -14.76 22.14 -4.40
C GLN A 492 -14.95 20.69 -3.93
N HIS A 493 -14.02 19.76 -4.13
CA HIS A 493 -14.15 18.43 -3.52
C HIS A 493 -13.10 18.27 -2.42
N CYS A 494 -13.58 18.35 -1.18
CA CYS A 494 -12.89 18.19 0.11
C CYS A 494 -12.37 19.48 0.79
N HIS A 495 -13.27 20.08 1.57
CA HIS A 495 -13.08 20.76 2.86
C HIS A 495 -11.63 21.10 3.29
N MET A 496 -11.34 22.42 3.22
CA MET A 496 -10.29 23.25 3.84
C MET A 496 -9.47 23.98 2.77
N GLY A 497 -9.74 25.29 2.62
CA GLY A 497 -9.13 26.13 1.60
C GLY A 497 -7.63 26.33 1.82
N PRO A 498 -6.80 26.19 0.78
CA PRO A 498 -5.38 26.45 0.87
C PRO A 498 -5.02 27.87 0.44
N ASN A 499 -3.76 28.20 0.70
CA ASN A 499 -3.17 29.49 0.42
C ASN A 499 -2.21 29.37 -0.78
N SER A 500 -2.28 30.32 -1.70
CA SER A 500 -1.23 30.50 -2.72
C SER A 500 -0.44 31.76 -2.40
N THR A 501 0.89 31.68 -2.50
CA THR A 501 1.79 32.81 -2.29
C THR A 501 2.68 32.98 -3.51
N ILE A 502 2.58 34.14 -4.15
CA ILE A 502 3.41 34.57 -5.27
C ILE A 502 4.38 35.63 -4.75
N GLU A 503 5.69 35.34 -4.75
CA GLU A 503 6.73 36.29 -4.37
C GLU A 503 7.14 37.21 -5.54
N GLY A 504 7.84 38.32 -5.29
CA GLY A 504 8.19 39.30 -6.33
C GLY A 504 8.99 38.68 -7.49
N GLY A 505 8.85 39.19 -8.71
CA GLY A 505 9.58 38.68 -9.90
C GLY A 505 9.07 37.35 -10.47
N VAL A 506 8.04 36.74 -9.87
CA VAL A 506 7.44 35.47 -10.30
C VAL A 506 6.50 35.66 -11.49
N ARG A 507 6.41 34.63 -12.34
CA ARG A 507 5.36 34.50 -13.37
C ARG A 507 4.52 33.26 -13.13
N LEU A 508 3.21 33.44 -13.02
CA LEU A 508 2.23 32.35 -13.11
C LEU A 508 1.52 32.47 -14.46
N GLN A 509 1.62 31.45 -15.32
CA GLN A 509 0.98 31.41 -16.63
C GLN A 509 -0.10 30.34 -16.69
N LEU A 510 -1.33 30.77 -16.98
CA LEU A 510 -2.53 29.93 -17.10
C LEU A 510 -3.03 29.98 -18.55
N ASN A 511 -3.17 28.81 -19.17
CA ASN A 511 -3.82 28.67 -20.48
C ASN A 511 -5.27 28.19 -20.25
N GLY A 512 -6.17 29.11 -19.89
CA GLY A 512 -7.60 28.85 -19.61
C GLY A 512 -8.17 29.74 -18.49
N THR A 513 -9.46 29.58 -18.16
CA THR A 513 -10.09 30.27 -17.01
C THR A 513 -9.73 29.56 -15.70
N GLY A 514 -9.05 30.24 -14.79
CA GLY A 514 -8.80 29.71 -13.45
C GLY A 514 -9.89 30.09 -12.45
N ASP A 515 -10.54 29.09 -11.85
CA ASP A 515 -11.37 29.27 -10.65
C ASP A 515 -10.44 29.47 -9.46
N GLY A 516 -10.58 30.58 -8.71
CA GLY A 516 -9.84 30.83 -7.47
C GLY A 516 -10.61 30.40 -6.23
N GLY A 517 -10.40 29.17 -5.77
CA GLY A 517 -10.72 28.78 -4.38
C GLY A 517 -9.66 29.35 -3.41
N GLY A 518 -10.03 29.68 -2.15
CA GLY A 518 -9.03 30.01 -1.11
C GLY A 518 -8.46 31.44 -1.14
N THR A 519 -7.23 31.63 -0.62
CA THR A 519 -6.57 32.95 -0.55
C THR A 519 -5.33 33.00 -1.43
N LEU A 520 -5.32 33.92 -2.40
CA LEU A 520 -4.16 34.23 -3.24
C LEU A 520 -3.46 35.49 -2.70
N ASN A 521 -2.21 35.38 -2.26
CA ASN A 521 -1.37 36.53 -1.92
C ASN A 521 -0.40 36.78 -3.08
N ALA A 522 -0.55 37.90 -3.79
CA ALA A 522 0.10 38.11 -5.07
C ALA A 522 0.86 39.44 -5.20
N GLN A 523 2.03 39.35 -5.85
CA GLN A 523 2.86 40.42 -6.40
C GLN A 523 3.58 39.87 -7.64
N GLY A 524 4.13 40.71 -8.51
CA GLY A 524 4.83 40.25 -9.72
C GLY A 524 3.89 40.11 -10.92
N HIS A 525 3.80 38.94 -11.55
CA HIS A 525 3.05 38.75 -12.80
C HIS A 525 2.12 37.53 -12.78
N LEU A 526 0.84 37.76 -13.05
CA LEU A 526 -0.19 36.76 -13.34
C LEU A 526 -0.58 36.85 -14.82
N ILE A 527 -0.60 35.74 -15.54
CA ILE A 527 -0.96 35.71 -16.97
C ILE A 527 -2.09 34.70 -17.15
N GLY A 528 -3.17 35.13 -17.77
CA GLY A 528 -4.38 34.35 -18.06
C GLY A 528 -5.64 35.02 -17.52
N ASP A 529 -6.79 34.51 -17.99
CA ASP A 529 -8.10 34.92 -17.48
C ASP A 529 -8.34 34.31 -16.10
N THR A 530 -8.87 35.09 -15.16
CA THR A 530 -9.03 34.69 -13.75
C THR A 530 -10.46 34.95 -13.27
N ASP A 531 -11.06 33.99 -12.55
CA ASP A 531 -12.32 34.14 -11.81
C ASP A 531 -12.04 34.05 -10.30
N ASN A 532 -11.97 35.20 -9.63
CA ASN A 532 -11.78 35.29 -8.19
C ASN A 532 -13.10 35.00 -7.45
N GLN A 533 -13.22 33.80 -6.90
CA GLN A 533 -14.40 33.38 -6.14
C GLN A 533 -14.24 33.56 -4.63
N HIS A 534 -13.04 33.88 -4.13
CA HIS A 534 -12.74 33.94 -2.70
C HIS A 534 -11.91 35.16 -2.32
N ARG A 535 -10.59 35.04 -2.10
CA ARG A 535 -9.76 36.16 -1.65
C ARG A 535 -8.50 36.30 -2.49
N MET A 536 -8.28 37.51 -3.00
CA MET A 536 -7.02 37.93 -3.62
C MET A 536 -6.45 39.12 -2.83
N ASN A 537 -5.29 38.93 -2.22
CA ASN A 537 -4.54 39.96 -1.53
C ASN A 537 -3.40 40.44 -2.44
N VAL A 538 -3.52 41.64 -2.97
CA VAL A 538 -2.44 42.32 -3.69
C VAL A 538 -1.52 42.95 -2.64
N ILE A 539 -0.40 42.28 -2.38
CA ILE A 539 0.51 42.64 -1.28
C ILE A 539 1.57 43.68 -1.72
N ASN A 540 1.76 43.86 -3.02
CA ASN A 540 2.64 44.85 -3.66
C ASN A 540 2.25 44.97 -5.15
N ASP A 541 3.05 45.66 -5.97
CA ASP A 541 2.85 45.75 -7.43
C ASP A 541 2.57 44.37 -8.06
N LEU A 542 1.40 44.25 -8.67
CA LEU A 542 0.94 43.06 -9.38
C LEU A 542 0.53 43.46 -10.79
N VAL A 543 1.10 42.81 -11.78
CA VAL A 543 0.62 42.87 -13.16
C VAL A 543 -0.20 41.62 -13.42
N GLN A 544 -1.43 41.75 -13.90
CA GLN A 544 -2.20 40.67 -14.47
C GLN A 544 -2.43 40.93 -15.95
N ILE A 545 -2.18 39.94 -16.81
CA ILE A 545 -2.52 40.01 -18.25
C ILE A 545 -3.65 39.02 -18.51
N GLY A 546 -4.78 39.49 -19.03
CA GLY A 546 -6.00 38.70 -19.22
C GLY A 546 -7.21 39.37 -18.57
N HIS A 547 -8.39 38.80 -18.76
CA HIS A 547 -9.64 39.26 -18.15
C HIS A 547 -9.71 38.82 -16.69
N LEU A 548 -10.19 39.70 -15.80
CA LEU A 548 -10.44 39.38 -14.40
C LEU A 548 -11.94 39.49 -14.11
N ARG A 549 -12.53 38.40 -13.63
CA ARG A 549 -13.84 38.40 -13.00
C ARG A 549 -13.66 38.30 -11.49
N ASN A 550 -14.24 39.22 -10.72
CA ASN A 550 -14.39 39.09 -9.27
C ASN A 550 -15.82 38.64 -9.01
N ALA A 551 -16.03 37.38 -8.64
CA ALA A 551 -17.37 36.85 -8.41
C ALA A 551 -18.04 37.48 -7.18
N ALA A 552 -19.34 37.23 -6.98
CA ALA A 552 -20.08 37.79 -5.85
C ALA A 552 -19.55 37.42 -4.46
N SER A 553 -18.87 36.28 -4.33
CA SER A 553 -18.17 35.86 -3.11
C SER A 553 -16.71 36.31 -3.04
N GLY A 554 -16.20 36.91 -4.12
CA GLY A 554 -14.83 37.35 -4.29
C GLY A 554 -14.52 38.64 -3.54
N ILE A 555 -13.35 38.67 -2.92
CA ILE A 555 -12.77 39.81 -2.21
C ILE A 555 -11.38 40.05 -2.80
N ILE A 556 -11.14 41.26 -3.29
CA ILE A 556 -9.81 41.74 -3.68
C ILE A 556 -9.41 42.81 -2.66
N THR A 557 -8.36 42.52 -1.90
CA THR A 557 -7.75 43.47 -0.97
C THR A 557 -6.45 43.97 -1.58
N ILE A 558 -6.35 45.27 -1.82
CA ILE A 558 -5.10 45.90 -2.25
C ILE A 558 -4.45 46.48 -1.01
N HIS A 559 -3.37 45.86 -0.56
CA HIS A 559 -2.63 46.33 0.60
C HIS A 559 -1.67 47.47 0.21
N ARG A 560 -0.90 47.28 -0.88
CA ARG A 560 0.16 48.21 -1.32
C ARG A 560 0.43 48.10 -2.82
N GLY A 561 0.98 49.18 -3.39
CA GLY A 561 1.42 49.22 -4.78
C GLY A 561 0.25 49.37 -5.75
N THR A 562 0.53 49.15 -7.02
CA THR A 562 -0.49 49.20 -8.07
C THR A 562 -0.81 47.82 -8.63
N PHE A 563 -2.08 47.45 -8.59
CA PHE A 563 -2.60 46.31 -9.33
C PHE A 563 -2.88 46.70 -10.80
N HIS A 564 -2.00 46.32 -11.72
CA HIS A 564 -2.13 46.59 -13.15
C HIS A 564 -2.80 45.42 -13.87
N LEU A 565 -4.04 45.58 -14.32
CA LEU A 565 -4.75 44.64 -15.17
C LEU A 565 -4.66 45.05 -16.65
N VAL A 566 -4.04 44.20 -17.46
CA VAL A 566 -4.01 44.31 -18.93
C VAL A 566 -5.13 43.43 -19.49
N GLY A 567 -6.36 43.93 -19.38
CA GLY A 567 -7.60 43.28 -19.80
C GLY A 567 -8.81 44.02 -19.23
N ASP A 568 -10.00 43.42 -19.34
CA ASP A 568 -11.23 43.94 -18.72
C ASP A 568 -11.40 43.38 -17.29
N LEU A 569 -12.01 44.19 -16.41
CA LEU A 569 -12.38 43.84 -15.04
C LEU A 569 -13.91 43.79 -14.90
N ASP A 570 -14.45 42.63 -14.57
CA ASP A 570 -15.86 42.45 -14.20
C ASP A 570 -15.98 42.17 -12.70
N ASP A 571 -16.50 43.12 -11.93
CA ASP A 571 -16.60 43.06 -10.49
C ASP A 571 -18.04 42.88 -10.01
N PHE A 572 -18.32 41.71 -9.43
CA PHE A 572 -19.58 41.41 -8.76
C PHE A 572 -19.41 41.28 -7.24
N GLY A 573 -18.18 41.41 -6.74
CA GLY A 573 -17.79 41.12 -5.36
C GLY A 573 -17.36 42.36 -4.61
N THR A 574 -16.30 42.26 -3.81
CA THR A 574 -15.70 43.38 -3.06
C THR A 574 -14.30 43.66 -3.54
N ILE A 575 -13.99 44.93 -3.82
CA ILE A 575 -12.65 45.47 -4.01
C ILE A 575 -12.41 46.54 -2.96
N HIS A 576 -11.35 46.39 -2.15
CA HIS A 576 -11.04 47.32 -1.08
C HIS A 576 -9.53 47.62 -1.00
N GLY A 577 -9.20 48.91 -0.93
CA GLY A 577 -7.86 49.40 -0.59
C GLY A 577 -7.69 49.51 0.93
N ASP A 578 -6.72 48.78 1.46
CA ASP A 578 -6.46 48.67 2.90
C ASP A 578 -5.83 49.95 3.48
N ILE A 579 -6.28 50.39 4.65
CA ILE A 579 -5.65 51.51 5.37
C ILE A 579 -4.99 50.93 6.61
N ASP A 580 -3.71 50.62 6.47
CA ASP A 580 -2.89 50.07 7.55
C ASP A 580 -2.78 51.09 8.70
N THR A 581 -3.60 50.89 9.75
CA THR A 581 -3.63 51.75 10.95
C THR A 581 -3.19 51.02 12.22
N GLY A 582 -2.59 49.83 12.13
CA GLY A 582 -2.28 49.01 13.32
C GLY A 582 -0.96 48.24 13.25
N PRO A 583 -0.41 47.81 14.41
CA PRO A 583 0.73 46.89 14.42
C PRO A 583 0.25 45.47 14.08
N GLY A 584 0.07 45.20 12.79
CA GLY A 584 0.10 43.89 12.13
C GLY A 584 -0.95 42.85 12.51
N ASP A 585 -1.88 42.59 11.59
CA ASP A 585 -2.54 41.27 11.45
C ASP A 585 -1.59 40.20 10.83
N GLY A 586 -0.31 40.54 10.66
CA GLY A 586 0.77 39.58 10.48
C GLY A 586 1.18 39.33 9.04
N LEU A 587 0.62 40.02 8.04
CA LEU A 587 1.09 39.88 6.65
C LEU A 587 1.92 41.07 6.16
N LEU A 588 1.56 42.32 6.43
CA LEU A 588 2.42 43.49 6.18
C LEU A 588 1.88 44.68 7.00
N GLY A 589 2.42 44.91 8.20
CA GLY A 589 2.04 46.05 9.04
C GLY A 589 3.19 47.03 9.22
N GLY A 590 3.00 48.32 8.94
CA GLY A 590 3.88 49.38 9.45
C GLY A 590 4.00 50.69 8.68
N ASP A 591 3.54 50.83 7.43
CA ASP A 591 3.60 52.15 6.77
C ASP A 591 2.31 52.53 6.02
N GLU A 592 1.98 53.82 6.12
CA GLU A 592 0.80 54.49 5.55
C GLU A 592 0.69 54.28 4.03
N THR A 593 -0.54 54.30 3.50
CA THR A 593 -0.84 54.32 2.05
C THR A 593 0.05 55.36 1.36
N GLN A 594 0.56 55.08 0.15
CA GLN A 594 1.47 55.97 -0.58
C GLN A 594 0.82 56.54 -1.85
N PRO A 595 1.18 57.78 -2.27
CA PRO A 595 0.68 58.36 -3.50
C PRO A 595 0.88 57.43 -4.71
N GLY A 596 -0.22 57.02 -5.34
CA GLY A 596 -0.19 56.19 -6.54
C GLY A 596 -0.70 54.76 -6.34
N ASP A 597 -0.81 54.29 -5.09
CA ASP A 597 -1.41 53.00 -4.74
C ASP A 597 -2.83 52.87 -5.34
N GLY A 598 -3.24 51.66 -5.69
CA GLY A 598 -4.57 51.37 -6.22
C GLY A 598 -4.56 50.33 -7.32
N PHE A 599 -5.44 50.47 -8.30
CA PHE A 599 -5.45 49.58 -9.44
C PHE A 599 -5.61 50.33 -10.76
N SER A 600 -5.10 49.72 -11.82
CA SER A 600 -5.08 50.26 -13.17
C SER A 600 -5.55 49.20 -14.14
N VAL A 601 -6.65 49.46 -14.83
CA VAL A 601 -7.24 48.55 -15.83
C VAL A 601 -7.03 49.16 -17.21
N ASN A 602 -6.34 48.44 -18.10
CA ASN A 602 -6.16 48.86 -19.49
C ASN A 602 -7.47 48.78 -20.29
N GLY A 603 -8.28 47.76 -20.02
CA GLY A 603 -9.61 47.58 -20.57
C GLY A 603 -10.70 48.32 -19.79
N SER A 604 -11.93 47.84 -19.91
CA SER A 604 -13.11 48.39 -19.23
C SER A 604 -13.23 47.85 -17.80
N TYR A 605 -13.81 48.66 -16.93
CA TYR A 605 -14.22 48.24 -15.59
C TYR A 605 -15.75 48.23 -15.52
N THR A 606 -16.31 47.05 -15.31
CA THR A 606 -17.74 46.81 -15.08
C THR A 606 -17.94 46.41 -13.63
N ALA A 607 -18.83 47.08 -12.90
CA ALA A 607 -19.25 46.66 -11.57
C ALA A 607 -20.74 46.35 -11.55
N GLY A 608 -21.13 45.25 -10.91
CA GLY A 608 -22.53 44.84 -10.75
C GLY A 608 -23.26 45.57 -9.62
N PRO A 609 -24.59 45.36 -9.49
CA PRO A 609 -25.45 46.12 -8.58
C PRO A 609 -25.14 45.97 -7.10
N ASP A 610 -24.64 44.78 -6.72
CA ASP A 610 -24.29 44.44 -5.34
C ASP A 610 -22.77 44.53 -5.08
N ALA A 611 -21.99 45.02 -6.04
CA ALA A 611 -20.55 45.13 -5.89
C ALA A 611 -20.16 46.20 -4.85
N SER A 612 -18.97 46.05 -4.26
CA SER A 612 -18.42 46.96 -3.28
C SER A 612 -17.06 47.47 -3.74
N LEU A 613 -16.91 48.79 -3.79
CA LEU A 613 -15.67 49.47 -4.13
C LEU A 613 -15.32 50.48 -3.05
N THR A 614 -14.29 50.19 -2.26
CA THR A 614 -13.92 51.02 -1.10
C THR A 614 -12.43 51.40 -1.14
N MET A 615 -12.12 52.67 -1.33
CA MET A 615 -10.77 53.25 -1.33
C MET A 615 -10.72 54.48 -0.38
N PRO A 616 -10.57 54.28 0.94
CA PRO A 616 -10.89 55.31 1.94
C PRO A 616 -9.75 56.34 2.19
N HIS A 617 -8.92 56.65 1.19
CA HIS A 617 -7.72 57.51 1.35
C HIS A 617 -7.41 58.30 0.08
N GLU A 618 -6.85 59.51 0.23
CA GLU A 618 -6.52 60.44 -0.87
C GLU A 618 -5.41 59.96 -1.83
N PHE A 619 -4.70 58.91 -1.45
CA PHE A 619 -3.60 58.36 -2.24
C PHE A 619 -4.01 57.17 -3.09
N TRP A 620 -5.22 56.66 -2.88
CA TRP A 620 -5.78 55.63 -3.73
C TRP A 620 -6.18 56.21 -5.08
N ALA A 621 -5.69 55.60 -6.15
CA ALA A 621 -5.99 56.00 -7.51
C ALA A 621 -6.44 54.79 -8.34
N ILE A 622 -7.61 54.91 -8.94
CA ILE A 622 -8.16 53.94 -9.89
C ILE A 622 -7.97 54.49 -11.30
N ARG A 623 -7.30 53.74 -12.17
CA ARG A 623 -6.94 54.19 -13.52
C ARG A 623 -7.54 53.30 -14.57
N ILE A 624 -8.52 53.79 -15.33
CA ILE A 624 -9.24 52.96 -16.31
C ILE A 624 -8.97 53.47 -17.72
N GLY A 625 -8.64 52.56 -18.64
CA GLY A 625 -8.42 52.85 -20.07
C GLY A 625 -9.67 52.64 -20.93
N GLY A 626 -10.52 51.69 -20.58
CA GLY A 626 -11.81 51.39 -21.23
C GLY A 626 -13.01 52.05 -20.54
N HIS A 627 -14.21 51.53 -20.76
CA HIS A 627 -15.43 52.10 -20.17
C HIS A 627 -15.44 51.95 -18.64
N VAL A 628 -16.02 52.92 -17.93
CA VAL A 628 -16.26 52.85 -16.48
C VAL A 628 -17.77 52.69 -16.29
N ASN A 629 -18.21 51.45 -16.09
CA ASN A 629 -19.62 51.03 -16.10
C ASN A 629 -19.99 50.48 -14.72
N LEU A 630 -20.49 51.32 -13.82
CA LEU A 630 -20.67 50.96 -12.41
C LEU A 630 -22.16 50.88 -12.08
N GLU A 631 -22.74 49.69 -11.94
CA GLU A 631 -24.16 49.48 -11.60
C GLU A 631 -24.42 49.53 -10.07
N ILE A 632 -23.42 49.88 -9.24
CA ILE A 632 -23.50 49.80 -7.77
C ILE A 632 -24.69 50.61 -7.23
N ASN A 633 -25.65 49.95 -6.57
CA ASN A 633 -26.90 50.57 -6.11
C ASN A 633 -26.93 50.95 -4.62
N ASP A 634 -25.94 50.52 -3.84
CA ASP A 634 -25.82 50.85 -2.42
C ASP A 634 -24.68 51.85 -2.19
N PRO A 635 -24.97 53.14 -1.89
CA PRO A 635 -23.96 54.12 -1.49
C PRO A 635 -23.08 53.67 -0.32
N GLY A 636 -23.55 52.75 0.52
CA GLY A 636 -22.78 52.19 1.64
C GLY A 636 -21.66 51.24 1.21
N THR A 637 -21.71 50.68 0.00
CA THR A 637 -20.66 49.81 -0.56
C THR A 637 -19.72 50.55 -1.50
N PHE A 638 -19.93 51.86 -1.70
CA PHE A 638 -19.09 52.73 -2.51
C PHE A 638 -18.41 53.80 -1.66
N HIS A 639 -17.10 53.70 -1.47
CA HIS A 639 -16.31 54.69 -0.74
C HIS A 639 -15.14 55.17 -1.58
N MET A 640 -15.36 56.24 -2.33
CA MET A 640 -14.34 56.88 -3.17
C MET A 640 -14.20 58.39 -2.90
N SER A 641 -14.85 58.91 -1.86
CA SER A 641 -14.96 60.35 -1.54
C SER A 641 -13.62 61.08 -1.34
N LEU A 642 -12.54 60.33 -1.09
CA LEU A 642 -11.18 60.87 -1.00
C LEU A 642 -10.30 60.43 -2.17
N ALA A 643 -10.60 59.30 -2.80
CA ALA A 643 -9.77 58.67 -3.82
C ALA A 643 -9.92 59.33 -5.20
N GLU A 644 -8.97 59.05 -6.09
CA GLU A 644 -8.93 59.59 -7.45
C GLU A 644 -9.37 58.54 -8.49
N LEU A 645 -10.26 58.94 -9.41
CA LEU A 645 -10.61 58.18 -10.61
C LEU A 645 -9.97 58.85 -11.83
N HIS A 646 -9.05 58.15 -12.49
CA HIS A 646 -8.38 58.58 -13.72
C HIS A 646 -9.01 57.89 -14.92
N ALA A 647 -9.61 58.69 -15.79
CA ALA A 647 -9.98 58.30 -17.14
C ALA A 647 -8.74 58.48 -18.05
N THR A 648 -7.95 57.41 -18.19
CA THR A 648 -6.65 57.44 -18.91
C THR A 648 -6.81 57.37 -20.44
N GLY A 649 -7.99 56.94 -20.91
CA GLY A 649 -8.39 56.99 -22.31
C GLY A 649 -8.23 55.69 -23.09
N ARG A 650 -9.06 55.57 -24.13
CA ARG A 650 -9.14 54.43 -25.06
C ARG A 650 -8.40 54.72 -26.35
N ALA A 651 -7.63 53.77 -26.87
CA ALA A 651 -6.86 53.94 -28.10
C ALA A 651 -7.70 54.30 -29.36
N ASP A 652 -8.97 53.87 -29.41
CA ASP A 652 -9.81 53.95 -30.62
C ASP A 652 -11.22 54.57 -30.41
N GLY A 653 -11.48 55.31 -29.32
CA GLY A 653 -12.84 55.84 -29.10
C GLY A 653 -13.08 56.73 -27.89
N VAL A 654 -14.36 57.02 -27.64
CA VAL A 654 -14.84 57.74 -26.46
C VAL A 654 -14.92 56.76 -25.28
N GLN A 655 -14.42 57.19 -24.12
CA GLN A 655 -14.50 56.47 -22.85
C GLN A 655 -15.80 56.89 -22.15
N ASP A 656 -16.78 55.99 -22.07
CA ASP A 656 -18.01 56.29 -21.32
C ASP A 656 -17.76 56.10 -19.82
N ILE A 657 -18.29 57.02 -19.02
CA ILE A 657 -18.21 57.02 -17.55
C ILE A 657 -19.63 57.14 -17.00
N GLU A 658 -20.03 56.16 -16.19
CA GLU A 658 -21.31 56.13 -15.51
C GLU A 658 -21.46 57.28 -14.52
N VAL A 659 -22.56 58.03 -14.63
CA VAL A 659 -23.05 58.95 -13.60
C VAL A 659 -23.88 58.12 -12.63
N MET A 660 -23.71 58.30 -11.32
CA MET A 660 -24.38 57.44 -10.33
C MET A 660 -25.19 58.23 -9.29
N GLY A 661 -24.91 59.53 -9.13
CA GLY A 661 -25.42 60.31 -8.01
C GLY A 661 -26.76 60.98 -8.29
N THR A 662 -27.66 61.01 -7.30
CA THR A 662 -28.85 61.86 -7.35
C THR A 662 -28.43 63.32 -7.49
N ASN A 663 -29.05 64.08 -8.41
CA ASN A 663 -28.82 65.53 -8.48
C ASN A 663 -29.50 66.27 -7.33
N LEU A 664 -28.71 66.55 -6.30
CA LEU A 664 -29.10 67.38 -5.16
C LEU A 664 -28.94 68.89 -5.43
N GLY A 665 -28.41 69.26 -6.61
CA GLY A 665 -28.08 70.62 -6.97
C GLY A 665 -26.74 71.08 -6.40
N ASN A 666 -26.55 72.40 -6.37
CA ASN A 666 -25.31 73.05 -5.93
C ASN A 666 -25.22 73.11 -4.40
N THR A 667 -25.05 71.97 -3.75
CA THR A 667 -24.93 71.80 -2.30
C THR A 667 -23.77 70.84 -1.97
N GLU A 668 -23.14 71.03 -0.82
CA GLU A 668 -22.14 70.10 -0.30
C GLU A 668 -22.75 68.74 0.08
N ASP A 669 -24.09 68.65 0.23
CA ASP A 669 -24.77 67.41 0.58
C ASP A 669 -24.46 66.28 -0.42
N GLY A 670 -24.21 66.58 -1.70
CA GLY A 670 -23.84 65.57 -2.71
C GLY A 670 -22.41 65.00 -2.57
N LEU A 671 -21.57 65.64 -1.76
CA LEU A 671 -20.24 65.15 -1.40
C LEU A 671 -20.25 64.31 -0.11
N GLU A 672 -21.41 64.21 0.58
CA GLU A 672 -21.54 63.40 1.80
C GLU A 672 -21.52 61.90 1.45
N GLN A 673 -20.48 61.22 1.92
CA GLN A 673 -20.30 59.79 1.74
C GLN A 673 -21.35 58.97 2.51
N GLY A 674 -21.93 57.96 1.85
CA GLY A 674 -22.86 57.02 2.47
C GLY A 674 -24.28 57.57 2.69
N ALA A 675 -24.54 58.81 2.29
CA ALA A 675 -25.90 59.32 2.18
C ALA A 675 -26.63 58.63 1.00
N ALA A 676 -27.94 58.42 1.14
CA ALA A 676 -28.73 57.70 0.14
C ALA A 676 -28.74 58.46 -1.20
N GLY A 677 -28.40 57.77 -2.29
CA GLY A 677 -28.28 58.34 -3.64
C GLY A 677 -26.96 59.06 -3.92
N ASN A 678 -26.02 59.11 -2.97
CA ASN A 678 -24.76 59.82 -3.15
C ASN A 678 -23.58 58.89 -3.44
N PHE A 679 -22.87 59.16 -4.53
CA PHE A 679 -21.67 58.41 -4.92
C PHE A 679 -20.48 59.36 -5.17
N PRO A 680 -20.01 60.09 -4.14
CA PRO A 680 -19.00 61.11 -4.30
C PRO A 680 -17.61 60.53 -4.58
N LEU A 681 -16.84 61.23 -5.42
CA LEU A 681 -15.41 61.00 -5.63
C LEU A 681 -14.56 62.07 -4.94
N GLY A 682 -13.33 61.75 -4.58
CA GLY A 682 -12.34 62.75 -4.22
C GLY A 682 -11.95 63.55 -5.44
N THR A 683 -11.30 62.90 -6.41
CA THR A 683 -10.91 63.57 -7.66
C THR A 683 -11.38 62.79 -8.88
N LEU A 684 -12.00 63.48 -9.83
CA LEU A 684 -12.20 62.97 -11.20
C LEU A 684 -11.17 63.62 -12.12
N ARG A 685 -10.29 62.81 -12.70
CA ARG A 685 -9.30 63.27 -13.67
C ARG A 685 -9.56 62.68 -15.06
N ILE A 686 -9.66 63.57 -16.05
CA ILE A 686 -9.69 63.21 -17.47
C ILE A 686 -8.33 63.53 -18.08
N ASP A 687 -7.53 62.49 -18.35
CA ASP A 687 -6.16 62.66 -18.84
C ASP A 687 -6.12 63.29 -20.23
N ALA A 688 -4.98 63.92 -20.57
CA ALA A 688 -4.75 64.58 -21.85
C ALA A 688 -4.96 63.67 -23.08
N SER A 689 -4.80 62.35 -22.93
CA SER A 689 -5.04 61.34 -23.96
C SER A 689 -6.50 60.86 -24.03
N SER A 690 -7.35 61.20 -23.06
CA SER A 690 -8.71 60.70 -22.95
C SER A 690 -9.75 61.64 -23.55
N SER A 691 -10.77 61.02 -24.15
CA SER A 691 -12.02 61.66 -24.54
C SER A 691 -13.14 60.95 -23.78
N ALA A 692 -13.48 61.46 -22.59
CA ALA A 692 -14.51 60.89 -21.74
C ALA A 692 -15.89 61.44 -22.07
N ARG A 693 -16.94 60.63 -21.89
CA ARG A 693 -18.34 61.06 -22.00
C ARG A 693 -19.15 60.52 -20.83
N LEU A 694 -19.96 61.38 -20.23
CA LEU A 694 -20.86 60.98 -19.17
C LEU A 694 -22.10 60.28 -19.73
N VAL A 695 -22.47 59.15 -19.12
CA VAL A 695 -23.63 58.34 -19.49
C VAL A 695 -24.39 57.92 -18.23
N ASP A 696 -25.69 57.67 -18.40
CA ASP A 696 -26.60 57.11 -17.39
C ASP A 696 -27.17 55.86 -18.06
N VAL A 697 -26.52 54.73 -17.79
CA VAL A 697 -26.88 53.39 -18.28
C VAL A 697 -27.63 52.62 -17.20
N HIS A 698 -27.34 52.90 -15.93
CA HIS A 698 -27.85 52.21 -14.76
C HIS A 698 -28.57 53.16 -13.79
N ASP A 699 -29.48 52.62 -13.01
CA ASP A 699 -30.28 53.38 -12.02
C ASP A 699 -29.65 53.26 -10.63
N ASN A 700 -28.48 53.87 -10.44
CA ASN A 700 -27.66 53.69 -9.24
C ASN A 700 -28.33 54.25 -7.98
N ASP A 701 -29.04 55.37 -8.12
CA ASP A 701 -29.70 56.03 -6.99
C ASP A 701 -31.08 55.46 -6.63
N SER A 702 -31.58 54.50 -7.43
CA SER A 702 -32.89 53.87 -7.30
C SER A 702 -34.08 54.86 -7.41
N LEU A 703 -33.90 56.01 -8.05
CA LEU A 703 -34.93 57.03 -8.31
C LEU A 703 -35.41 57.06 -9.78
N GLY A 704 -34.81 56.25 -10.66
CA GLY A 704 -35.21 56.01 -12.05
C GLY A 704 -34.21 56.57 -13.08
N GLN A 705 -33.85 55.76 -14.08
CA GLN A 705 -32.89 56.03 -15.20
C GLN A 705 -33.07 57.32 -16.04
N ASP A 706 -34.15 58.09 -15.86
CA ASP A 706 -34.38 59.35 -16.61
C ASP A 706 -34.39 60.58 -15.67
N ALA A 707 -34.12 60.38 -14.38
CA ALA A 707 -34.40 61.33 -13.31
C ALA A 707 -33.19 62.17 -12.89
N GLY A 708 -32.42 62.69 -13.86
CA GLY A 708 -31.49 63.78 -13.62
C GLY A 708 -30.43 63.42 -12.58
N GLU A 709 -29.63 62.40 -12.85
CA GLU A 709 -28.43 62.14 -12.10
C GLU A 709 -27.36 63.22 -12.34
N ALA A 710 -26.43 63.33 -11.41
CA ALA A 710 -25.31 64.25 -11.47
C ALA A 710 -24.04 63.59 -10.92
N PHE A 711 -22.92 64.09 -11.40
CA PHE A 711 -21.60 63.66 -10.98
C PHE A 711 -21.11 64.57 -9.86
N TYR A 712 -20.71 64.01 -8.72
CA TYR A 712 -20.17 64.75 -7.58
C TYR A 712 -18.72 64.34 -7.34
N CYS A 713 -17.80 65.32 -7.32
CA CYS A 713 -16.41 65.08 -6.96
C CYS A 713 -15.85 66.28 -6.18
N ASP A 714 -14.91 66.10 -5.26
CA ASP A 714 -14.28 67.26 -4.60
C ASP A 714 -13.46 68.10 -5.61
N THR A 715 -12.66 67.43 -6.43
CA THR A 715 -11.83 68.08 -7.46
C THR A 715 -12.08 67.50 -8.85
N LEU A 716 -12.39 68.35 -9.82
CA LEU A 716 -12.46 68.00 -11.23
C LEU A 716 -11.21 68.49 -11.97
N VAL A 717 -10.48 67.59 -12.63
CA VAL A 717 -9.36 67.92 -13.50
C VAL A 717 -9.62 67.43 -14.91
N VAL A 718 -9.63 68.34 -15.88
CA VAL A 718 -9.84 68.02 -17.31
C VAL A 718 -8.62 68.46 -18.09
N ASP A 719 -7.70 67.52 -18.35
CA ASP A 719 -6.55 67.71 -19.23
C ASP A 719 -6.88 67.31 -20.69
N GLY A 720 -7.79 66.36 -20.89
CA GLY A 720 -8.27 65.88 -22.19
C GLY A 720 -9.56 66.53 -22.69
N TYR A 721 -10.53 65.70 -23.12
CA TYR A 721 -11.87 66.15 -23.49
C TYR A 721 -12.94 65.47 -22.63
N LEU A 722 -13.81 66.26 -22.01
CA LEU A 722 -14.98 65.78 -21.27
C LEU A 722 -16.26 66.18 -22.01
N ASP A 723 -17.02 65.19 -22.49
CA ASP A 723 -18.38 65.38 -22.96
C ASP A 723 -19.37 65.17 -21.81
N THR A 724 -19.94 66.25 -21.31
CA THR A 724 -20.90 66.20 -20.19
C THR A 724 -22.23 65.56 -20.60
N ASN A 725 -22.53 65.48 -21.90
CA ASN A 725 -23.75 64.86 -22.44
C ASN A 725 -25.05 65.37 -21.77
N GLY A 726 -25.03 66.60 -21.23
CA GLY A 726 -26.15 67.22 -20.51
C GLY A 726 -26.23 66.92 -19.01
N PHE A 727 -25.36 66.07 -18.47
CA PHE A 727 -25.27 65.77 -17.04
C PHE A 727 -24.50 66.85 -16.29
N LYS A 728 -24.93 67.18 -15.07
CA LYS A 728 -24.25 68.17 -14.22
C LYS A 728 -23.08 67.54 -13.49
N VAL A 729 -21.97 68.26 -13.43
CA VAL A 729 -20.78 67.91 -12.65
C VAL A 729 -20.58 68.96 -11.58
N TYR A 730 -20.76 68.58 -10.32
CA TYR A 730 -20.59 69.46 -9.17
C TYR A 730 -19.23 69.18 -8.52
N ALA A 731 -18.40 70.21 -8.33
CA ALA A 731 -17.10 70.08 -7.66
C ALA A 731 -16.68 71.29 -6.83
N ASN A 732 -15.93 71.08 -5.74
CA ASN A 732 -15.37 72.19 -4.95
C ASN A 732 -14.24 72.91 -5.72
N ASN A 733 -13.41 72.14 -6.43
CA ASN A 733 -12.29 72.65 -7.21
C ASN A 733 -12.38 72.19 -8.67
N VAL A 734 -12.11 73.08 -9.62
CA VAL A 734 -12.17 72.78 -11.06
C VAL A 734 -10.92 73.29 -11.76
N VAL A 735 -10.22 72.38 -12.46
CA VAL A 735 -9.03 72.68 -13.28
C VAL A 735 -9.29 72.18 -14.70
N ILE A 736 -9.50 73.09 -15.65
CA ILE A 736 -9.74 72.75 -17.07
C ILE A 736 -8.54 73.22 -17.91
N ASN A 737 -7.65 72.30 -18.23
CA ASN A 737 -6.52 72.52 -19.15
C ASN A 737 -6.84 72.10 -20.59
N GLY A 738 -7.78 71.16 -20.75
CA GLY A 738 -8.27 70.62 -22.01
C GLY A 738 -9.57 71.29 -22.47
N LYS A 739 -10.61 70.49 -22.75
CA LYS A 739 -11.91 70.99 -23.23
C LYS A 739 -13.08 70.25 -22.58
N VAL A 740 -14.16 70.97 -22.29
CA VAL A 740 -15.47 70.43 -21.89
C VAL A 740 -16.50 70.72 -22.98
N SER A 741 -17.46 69.81 -23.25
CA SER A 741 -18.48 69.98 -24.29
C SER A 741 -19.44 71.14 -24.00
N ASP A 742 -19.94 71.22 -22.76
CA ASP A 742 -20.64 72.38 -22.22
C ASP A 742 -20.10 72.74 -20.84
N VAL A 743 -19.42 73.89 -20.75
CA VAL A 743 -18.87 74.38 -19.47
C VAL A 743 -19.95 74.80 -18.47
N LEU A 744 -21.20 75.01 -18.90
CA LEU A 744 -22.34 75.31 -18.01
C LEU A 744 -22.88 74.07 -17.29
N ASP A 745 -22.42 72.89 -17.67
CA ASP A 745 -22.70 71.66 -16.96
C ASP A 745 -21.74 71.43 -15.78
N VAL A 746 -20.59 72.12 -15.78
CA VAL A 746 -19.62 72.08 -14.67
C VAL A 746 -19.93 73.21 -13.69
N ILE A 747 -20.28 72.85 -12.46
CA ILE A 747 -20.73 73.78 -11.41
C ILE A 747 -19.78 73.68 -10.22
N ILE A 748 -19.22 74.82 -9.82
CA ILE A 748 -18.40 74.89 -8.63
C ILE A 748 -19.32 74.97 -7.40
N ILE A 749 -19.19 74.02 -6.48
CA ILE A 749 -19.86 74.02 -5.18
C ILE A 749 -19.24 75.14 -4.35
N ASN A 750 -20.09 76.00 -3.78
CA ASN A 750 -19.67 77.18 -3.03
C ASN A 750 -18.56 77.97 -3.76
N PRO A 751 -18.85 78.50 -4.96
CA PRO A 751 -17.82 79.11 -5.80
C PRO A 751 -17.13 80.25 -5.03
N PRO A 752 -15.79 80.36 -5.10
CA PRO A 752 -15.07 81.43 -4.44
C PRO A 752 -15.62 82.77 -4.90
N VAL A 753 -16.11 83.57 -3.95
CA VAL A 753 -16.70 84.89 -4.26
C VAL A 753 -15.54 85.83 -4.58
N LEU A 754 -15.51 86.37 -5.80
CA LEU A 754 -14.48 87.32 -6.19
C LEU A 754 -14.53 88.52 -5.25
N GLY A 755 -13.45 88.76 -4.51
CA GLY A 755 -13.39 89.82 -3.51
C GLY A 755 -13.69 89.39 -2.06
N ASP A 756 -14.02 88.13 -1.79
CA ASP A 756 -13.95 87.58 -0.43
C ASP A 756 -12.50 87.24 -0.12
N LEU A 757 -11.81 88.15 0.57
CA LEU A 757 -10.40 88.04 0.90
C LEU A 757 -10.18 87.43 2.29
N ASN A 758 -11.24 87.24 3.06
CA ASN A 758 -11.17 86.74 4.44
C ASN A 758 -11.74 85.31 4.59
N GLY A 759 -12.42 84.81 3.55
CA GLY A 759 -12.93 83.45 3.43
C GLY A 759 -14.26 83.20 4.14
N ASP A 760 -15.07 84.24 4.39
CA ASP A 760 -16.37 84.13 5.07
C ASP A 760 -17.57 84.05 4.11
N SER A 761 -17.30 83.88 2.82
CA SER A 761 -18.27 83.78 1.71
C SER A 761 -19.10 85.04 1.50
N LEU A 762 -18.69 86.19 2.05
CA LEU A 762 -19.27 87.50 1.82
C LEU A 762 -18.19 88.44 1.28
N VAL A 763 -18.62 89.51 0.60
CA VAL A 763 -17.74 90.61 0.18
C VAL A 763 -18.21 91.84 0.91
N ASP A 764 -17.56 92.14 2.02
CA ASP A 764 -17.98 93.23 2.89
C ASP A 764 -16.82 94.14 3.30
N VAL A 765 -17.02 94.87 4.40
CA VAL A 765 -16.02 95.80 4.91
C VAL A 765 -14.73 95.09 5.36
N LEU A 766 -14.79 93.82 5.75
CA LEU A 766 -13.65 93.04 6.18
C LEU A 766 -12.71 92.75 5.00
N ASP A 767 -13.23 92.47 3.82
CA ASP A 767 -12.41 92.26 2.61
C ASP A 767 -11.82 93.55 2.08
N LEU A 768 -12.60 94.64 2.13
CA LEU A 768 -12.10 95.97 1.81
C LEU A 768 -10.90 96.35 2.71
N LEU A 769 -10.90 95.94 3.98
CA LEU A 769 -9.79 96.19 4.88
C LEU A 769 -8.54 95.40 4.47
N VAL A 770 -8.66 94.22 3.86
CA VAL A 770 -7.52 93.46 3.33
C VAL A 770 -6.90 94.21 2.14
N VAL A 771 -7.70 94.71 1.19
CA VAL A 771 -7.19 95.53 0.06
C VAL A 771 -6.50 96.80 0.54
N ILE A 772 -7.09 97.49 1.53
CA ILE A 772 -6.47 98.69 2.09
C ILE A 772 -5.18 98.38 2.86
N ALA A 773 -5.09 97.22 3.51
CA ALA A 773 -3.91 96.81 4.26
C ALA A 773 -2.70 96.50 3.37
N GLU A 774 -2.94 96.00 2.15
CA GLU A 774 -1.89 95.61 1.20
C GLU A 774 -1.61 96.67 0.12
N TRP A 775 -2.19 97.87 0.26
CA TRP A 775 -2.13 98.95 -0.73
C TRP A 775 -0.71 99.35 -1.15
N GLY A 776 -0.43 99.32 -2.45
CA GLY A 776 0.84 99.73 -3.07
C GLY A 776 1.43 98.70 -4.03
N SER A 777 2.62 99.00 -4.58
CA SER A 777 3.36 98.04 -5.41
C SER A 777 3.99 96.94 -4.57
N CYS A 778 3.83 95.69 -4.99
CA CYS A 778 4.39 94.53 -4.31
C CYS A 778 5.63 94.02 -5.09
N PRO A 779 6.87 94.21 -4.59
CA PRO A 779 8.06 93.67 -5.25
C PRO A 779 8.20 92.18 -4.94
N GLY A 780 7.36 91.34 -5.54
CA GLY A 780 7.26 89.90 -5.32
C GLY A 780 5.93 89.33 -5.82
N GLU A 781 5.43 88.27 -5.17
CA GLU A 781 4.02 87.87 -5.29
C GLU A 781 3.17 88.82 -4.43
N CYS A 782 2.14 89.43 -5.02
CA CYS A 782 1.12 90.16 -4.26
C CYS A 782 0.37 89.16 -3.37
N GLY A 783 -0.07 89.60 -2.19
CA GLY A 783 -1.04 88.81 -1.41
C GLY A 783 -2.38 88.73 -2.15
N ALA A 784 -3.40 88.18 -1.49
CA ALA A 784 -4.72 87.96 -2.10
C ALA A 784 -5.43 89.27 -2.55
N ALA A 785 -4.92 90.45 -2.17
CA ALA A 785 -5.51 91.75 -2.43
C ALA A 785 -5.31 92.32 -3.85
N ASP A 786 -4.37 91.79 -4.66
CA ASP A 786 -4.21 92.19 -6.08
C ASP A 786 -5.18 91.40 -6.94
N LEU A 787 -6.43 91.86 -6.96
CA LEU A 787 -7.55 91.17 -7.58
C LEU A 787 -7.52 91.23 -9.12
N ASN A 788 -6.80 92.19 -9.71
CA ASN A 788 -6.67 92.32 -11.16
C ASN A 788 -5.35 91.76 -11.74
N GLY A 789 -4.39 91.42 -10.87
CA GLY A 789 -3.15 90.71 -11.20
C GLY A 789 -2.12 91.55 -11.92
N ASP A 790 -2.16 92.88 -11.81
CA ASP A 790 -1.22 93.79 -12.47
C ASP A 790 0.08 94.04 -11.66
N GLY A 791 0.19 93.44 -10.47
CA GLY A 791 1.34 93.56 -9.59
C GLY A 791 1.29 94.78 -8.66
N VAL A 792 0.15 95.48 -8.57
CA VAL A 792 -0.05 96.66 -7.73
C VAL A 792 -1.44 96.62 -7.09
N VAL A 793 -1.50 96.57 -5.76
CA VAL A 793 -2.78 96.74 -5.05
C VAL A 793 -3.16 98.22 -5.05
N ASP A 794 -4.15 98.61 -5.85
CA ASP A 794 -4.58 100.00 -5.97
C ASP A 794 -6.11 100.19 -6.04
N VAL A 795 -6.53 101.34 -6.58
CA VAL A 795 -7.94 101.69 -6.68
C VAL A 795 -8.71 100.74 -7.59
N LEU A 796 -8.06 100.09 -8.54
CA LEU A 796 -8.68 99.12 -9.45
C LEU A 796 -9.07 97.85 -8.69
N ASP A 797 -8.28 97.37 -7.74
CA ASP A 797 -8.63 96.21 -6.89
C ASP A 797 -9.75 96.56 -5.90
N LEU A 798 -9.71 97.75 -5.32
CA LEU A 798 -10.80 98.24 -4.47
C LEU A 798 -12.13 98.34 -5.23
N LEU A 799 -12.10 98.71 -6.51
CA LEU A 799 -13.31 98.75 -7.32
C LEU A 799 -13.88 97.35 -7.57
N ILE A 800 -13.05 96.30 -7.58
CA ILE A 800 -13.52 94.90 -7.67
C ILE A 800 -14.25 94.52 -6.38
N ILE A 801 -13.71 94.82 -5.19
CA ILE A 801 -14.42 94.61 -3.90
C ILE A 801 -15.78 95.32 -3.88
N LEU A 802 -15.81 96.59 -4.29
CA LEU A 802 -17.05 97.36 -4.30
C LEU A 802 -18.07 96.87 -5.33
N GLN A 803 -17.60 96.26 -6.42
CA GLN A 803 -18.46 95.70 -7.46
C GLN A 803 -19.14 94.41 -6.99
N GLU A 804 -18.39 93.58 -6.25
CA GLU A 804 -18.84 92.26 -5.78
C GLU A 804 -19.45 92.29 -4.38
N TRP A 805 -19.64 93.49 -3.80
CA TRP A 805 -20.16 93.70 -2.45
C TRP A 805 -21.49 92.96 -2.21
N SER A 806 -21.54 92.11 -1.18
CA SER A 806 -22.71 91.27 -0.86
C SER A 806 -23.31 91.50 0.53
#